data_AF-A0A5C3LZR6-F1
#
_entry.id   AF-A0A5C3LZR6-F1
#
_cell.length_a   1.000
_cell.length_b   1.000
_cell.length_c   1.000
_cell.angle_alpha   90.00
_cell.angle_beta   90.00
_cell.angle_gamma   90.00
#
_symmetry.space_group_name_H-M   'P 1'
#
loop_
_entity.id
_entity.type
_entity.pdbx_description
1 polymer ?
#
loop_
_entity_poly.entity_id
_entity_poly.type
_entity_poly.pdbx_seq_one_letter_code
_entity_poly.pdbx_strand_id
1 'polypeptide(L)'
;MHQLADIFSRYLTPENRAEIERNYTHYTSTGNSNIRAIPPHPATTSNPFADLQQIDDYDPAKLAEVLESLQVRPTFPLLDVLPCANVDAAHYTTCFNPGTKTCSECKLASYCSKECQKHHWHLHKLDCRSLVRSDSWKPSWVTEGRRPSFICDETLQEEFTRRTTDEFAIGASLWGNTPAMDVINLLKNENDSKKNFSLAFIASGDLRHAIKTVNSLPSNYSGELKIALNDASLPVVSRNIILLLILGTIADEAMASDVALHLWYSAFIPSEYKLQISTILMTFLNQADEDGNFKSKLGPWSTLHSVLLPETMKYFLHFVSSEMSIGDAQEEYDRVRMASSRRDYWDRMYAGLNPSHRLALQEFRRFGIVLPFGAPNAHFNVPNQSLFSYDGKWLQRDFADPLEGWDISEVIAAGGAHGAQPEDTYGCQYFFLSDQLRDFARRLRKFKVSFLVSSFDVRALCLGIRENTFSDYGIPSSVRFDRIHVSNILDHNYVGIRQVLSDWAPFLAETKSAAIVGYFMNWVALQKNGRASSQTSSSVIGGLVDKLKQQGRLTGQNLLENKNALPNFGDLGMIMYLSTPTLEAVYDNSKAFATFLKNQGLDTILRETKLKKRQRHTIVPHRLGAPLHGSPETLPEFLDDTSWYHYIRLSRISWYERYVEFVRA
;
A
#
# COMPACT_ATOMS: atom_id res chain seq x y z
N MET A 1 14.47 -32.04 -12.41
CA MET A 1 14.26 -30.81 -13.22
C MET A 1 15.26 -30.63 -14.37
N HIS A 2 16.54 -30.99 -14.24
CA HIS A 2 17.53 -30.82 -15.33
C HIS A 2 17.29 -31.65 -16.61
N GLN A 3 16.62 -32.81 -16.54
CA GLN A 3 16.33 -33.62 -17.74
C GLN A 3 15.12 -33.16 -18.56
N LEU A 4 14.21 -32.36 -17.98
CA LEU A 4 13.08 -31.75 -18.71
C LEU A 4 13.50 -30.49 -19.47
N ALA A 5 14.45 -29.71 -18.92
CA ALA A 5 15.01 -28.52 -19.57
C ALA A 5 15.78 -28.85 -20.86
N ASP A 6 16.44 -30.01 -20.91
CA ASP A 6 17.25 -30.42 -22.06
C ASP A 6 16.41 -30.83 -23.28
N ILE A 7 15.17 -31.29 -23.05
CA ILE A 7 14.22 -31.69 -24.10
C ILE A 7 13.59 -30.46 -24.77
N PHE A 8 13.27 -29.41 -24.00
CA PHE A 8 12.72 -28.15 -24.55
C PHE A 8 13.77 -27.29 -25.28
N SER A 9 15.05 -27.43 -24.92
CA SER A 9 16.14 -26.67 -25.56
C SER A 9 16.30 -26.95 -27.05
N ARG A 10 15.88 -28.14 -27.53
CA ARG A 10 16.08 -28.61 -28.92
C ARG A 10 15.08 -28.02 -29.92
N TYR A 11 14.04 -27.32 -29.45
CA TYR A 11 13.00 -26.71 -30.29
C TYR A 11 13.11 -25.17 -30.37
N LEU A 12 14.11 -24.58 -29.72
CA LEU A 12 14.35 -23.14 -29.74
C LEU A 12 15.38 -22.80 -30.81
N THR A 13 15.11 -21.75 -31.60
CA THR A 13 16.10 -21.23 -32.56
C THR A 13 17.34 -20.73 -31.81
N PRO A 14 18.54 -20.76 -32.43
CA PRO A 14 19.76 -20.24 -31.83
C PRO A 14 19.63 -18.79 -31.35
N GLU A 15 18.87 -17.94 -32.05
CA GLU A 15 18.59 -16.57 -31.60
C GLU A 15 17.74 -16.53 -30.32
N ASN A 16 16.68 -17.35 -30.22
CA ASN A 16 15.81 -17.39 -29.04
C ASN A 16 16.53 -17.98 -27.83
N ARG A 17 17.42 -18.96 -28.03
CA ARG A 17 18.28 -19.49 -26.98
C ARG A 17 19.24 -18.42 -26.46
N ALA A 18 19.90 -17.69 -27.37
CA ALA A 18 20.79 -16.59 -27.02
C ALA A 18 20.05 -15.41 -26.38
N GLU A 19 18.78 -15.17 -26.72
CA GLU A 19 17.95 -14.14 -26.07
C GLU A 19 17.46 -14.56 -24.69
N ILE A 20 17.08 -15.82 -24.49
CA ILE A 20 16.72 -16.36 -23.17
C ILE A 20 17.93 -16.44 -22.26
N GLU A 21 19.10 -16.89 -22.76
CA GLU A 21 20.36 -16.82 -22.03
C GLU A 21 20.75 -15.37 -21.79
N ARG A 22 20.69 -14.46 -22.76
CA ARG A 22 20.96 -13.03 -22.48
C ARG A 22 19.99 -12.43 -21.48
N ASN A 23 18.72 -12.81 -21.45
CA ASN A 23 17.76 -12.33 -20.47
C ASN A 23 18.05 -12.95 -19.10
N TYR A 24 18.20 -14.27 -19.00
CA TYR A 24 18.53 -14.98 -17.76
C TYR A 24 19.88 -14.53 -17.19
N THR A 25 20.91 -14.40 -18.02
CA THR A 25 22.22 -13.84 -17.73
C THR A 25 22.12 -12.33 -17.49
N HIS A 26 21.25 -11.54 -18.11
CA HIS A 26 21.02 -10.14 -17.70
C HIS A 26 20.34 -10.05 -16.32
N TYR A 27 19.42 -10.97 -16.00
CA TYR A 27 18.78 -11.12 -14.69
C TYR A 27 19.72 -11.67 -13.60
N THR A 28 20.74 -12.46 -13.95
CA THR A 28 21.66 -13.14 -12.99
C THR A 28 23.12 -12.63 -13.04
N SER A 29 23.50 -11.90 -14.09
CA SER A 29 24.85 -11.40 -14.39
C SER A 29 24.91 -9.88 -14.58
N THR A 30 23.82 -9.15 -14.34
CA THR A 30 24.00 -7.79 -13.83
C THR A 30 24.64 -7.97 -12.46
N GLY A 31 25.92 -7.62 -12.35
CA GLY A 31 26.61 -7.52 -11.06
C GLY A 31 26.07 -6.39 -10.18
N ASN A 32 24.74 -6.26 -10.09
CA ASN A 32 24.03 -5.49 -9.08
C ASN A 32 23.36 -6.52 -8.19
N SER A 33 24.11 -6.97 -7.21
CA SER A 33 23.57 -7.65 -6.05
C SER A 33 22.29 -6.97 -5.57
N ASN A 34 21.13 -7.65 -5.65
CA ASN A 34 20.02 -7.46 -4.70
C ASN A 34 20.66 -7.34 -3.32
N ILE A 35 20.53 -6.19 -2.64
CA ILE A 35 21.26 -5.77 -1.41
C ILE A 35 22.21 -6.84 -0.84
N ARG A 36 23.22 -7.28 -1.61
CA ARG A 36 24.28 -8.12 -1.06
C ARG A 36 25.15 -7.07 -0.46
N ALA A 37 25.04 -6.97 0.85
CA ALA A 37 25.66 -5.97 1.69
C ALA A 37 26.87 -5.36 0.99
N ILE A 38 26.67 -4.20 0.37
CA ILE A 38 27.79 -3.29 0.20
C ILE A 38 28.27 -3.11 1.64
N PRO A 39 29.53 -3.45 1.95
CA PRO A 39 30.02 -3.39 3.31
C PRO A 39 29.63 -2.06 3.97
N PRO A 40 29.48 -1.98 5.29
CA PRO A 40 29.37 -0.67 5.92
C PRO A 40 30.53 0.21 5.43
N HIS A 41 30.27 1.49 5.13
CA HIS A 41 31.31 2.43 4.71
C HIS A 41 32.53 2.24 5.63
N PRO A 42 33.80 2.23 5.15
CA PRO A 42 34.96 1.96 6.00
C PRO A 42 35.11 2.84 7.26
N ALA A 43 34.36 3.95 7.31
CA ALA A 43 34.29 4.91 8.43
C ALA A 43 33.21 4.57 9.47
N THR A 44 32.39 3.53 9.23
CA THR A 44 31.30 3.04 10.10
C THR A 44 31.70 1.77 10.86
N THR A 45 33.01 1.53 11.02
CA THR A 45 33.60 0.27 11.55
C THR A 45 33.34 0.01 13.03
N SER A 46 32.68 0.91 13.77
CA SER A 46 32.11 0.56 15.07
C SER A 46 30.72 -0.02 14.85
N ASN A 47 30.54 -1.33 15.04
CA ASN A 47 29.20 -1.88 15.25
C ASN A 47 28.65 -1.24 16.54
N PRO A 48 27.67 -0.30 16.47
CA PRO A 48 27.15 0.35 17.67
C PRO A 48 26.39 -0.64 18.57
N PHE A 49 26.12 -1.86 18.08
CA PHE A 49 25.49 -2.96 18.79
C PHE A 49 26.50 -3.95 19.39
N ALA A 50 27.81 -3.76 19.25
CA ALA A 50 28.81 -4.68 19.82
C ALA A 50 28.75 -4.72 21.36
N ASP A 51 28.49 -3.58 22.00
CA ASP A 51 28.35 -3.48 23.45
C ASP A 51 27.02 -4.05 23.97
N LEU A 52 26.03 -4.23 23.09
CA LEU A 52 24.73 -4.84 23.43
C LEU A 52 24.77 -6.37 23.45
N GLN A 53 25.78 -6.98 22.83
CA GLN A 53 26.01 -8.43 22.88
C GLN A 53 26.57 -8.90 24.22
N GLN A 54 26.94 -7.98 25.13
CA GLN A 54 27.47 -8.28 26.46
C GLN A 54 26.46 -8.07 27.61
N ILE A 55 25.22 -7.70 27.30
CA ILE A 55 24.18 -7.51 28.31
C ILE A 55 23.47 -8.87 28.53
N ASP A 56 23.97 -9.64 29.49
CA ASP A 56 23.41 -10.96 29.89
C ASP A 56 22.05 -10.83 30.61
N ASP A 57 21.71 -9.65 31.14
CA ASP A 57 20.44 -9.36 31.80
C ASP A 57 19.58 -8.44 30.93
N TYR A 58 18.52 -8.99 30.36
CA TYR A 58 17.50 -8.29 29.57
C TYR A 58 16.72 -7.32 30.47
N ASP A 59 17.33 -6.21 30.86
CA ASP A 59 16.72 -5.08 31.57
C ASP A 59 16.38 -3.99 30.55
N PRO A 60 15.10 -3.86 30.15
CA PRO A 60 14.63 -2.86 29.20
C PRO A 60 14.97 -1.41 29.57
N ALA A 61 15.16 -1.09 30.87
CA ALA A 61 15.51 0.25 31.32
C ALA A 61 16.99 0.57 31.06
N LYS A 62 17.90 -0.36 31.36
CA LYS A 62 19.34 -0.22 31.04
C LYS A 62 19.58 -0.17 29.54
N LEU A 63 18.83 -0.97 28.77
CA LEU A 63 18.93 -0.96 27.32
C LEU A 63 18.51 0.41 26.76
N ALA A 64 17.38 0.97 27.22
CA ALA A 64 16.93 2.29 26.78
C ALA A 64 17.98 3.40 27.07
N GLU A 65 18.59 3.40 28.25
CA GLU A 65 19.63 4.37 28.64
C GLU A 65 20.88 4.30 27.72
N VAL A 66 21.33 3.08 27.41
CA VAL A 66 22.46 2.86 26.50
C VAL A 66 22.12 3.37 25.09
N LEU A 67 20.92 3.06 24.58
CA LEU A 67 20.51 3.47 23.24
C LEU A 67 20.33 4.99 23.12
N GLU A 68 19.82 5.67 24.16
CA GLU A 68 19.68 7.13 24.19
C GLU A 68 21.03 7.86 24.16
N SER A 69 22.09 7.25 24.71
CA SER A 69 23.44 7.81 24.69
C SER A 69 24.09 7.79 23.29
N LEU A 70 23.60 6.93 22.39
CA LEU A 70 24.06 6.82 21.01
C LEU A 70 23.40 7.93 20.18
N GLN A 71 24.01 9.11 20.12
CA GLN A 71 23.58 10.18 19.21
C GLN A 71 23.83 9.78 17.75
N VAL A 72 22.88 9.07 17.15
CA VAL A 72 22.98 8.60 15.77
C VAL A 72 22.21 9.53 14.84
N ARG A 73 22.97 10.25 14.00
CA ARG A 73 22.44 11.00 12.87
C ARG A 73 22.51 10.12 11.62
N PRO A 74 21.52 10.20 10.71
CA PRO A 74 21.59 9.48 9.44
C PRO A 74 22.84 9.86 8.67
N THR A 75 23.52 8.84 8.14
CA THR A 75 24.69 9.06 7.28
C THR A 75 24.31 9.78 5.98
N PHE A 76 23.11 9.49 5.46
CA PHE A 76 22.56 10.12 4.26
C PHE A 76 21.52 11.18 4.64
N PRO A 77 21.53 12.37 4.00
CA PRO A 77 20.56 13.41 4.30
C PRO A 77 19.17 12.98 3.83
N LEU A 78 18.17 13.43 4.58
CA LEU A 78 16.76 13.29 4.21
C LEU A 78 16.48 14.03 2.91
N LEU A 79 15.61 13.49 2.07
CA LEU A 79 15.34 14.06 0.76
C LEU A 79 14.18 15.06 0.82
N ASP A 80 14.50 16.35 0.68
CA ASP A 80 13.49 17.40 0.52
C ASP A 80 13.15 17.69 -0.95
N VAL A 81 14.02 17.27 -1.88
CA VAL A 81 13.84 17.41 -3.33
C VAL A 81 14.49 16.22 -4.03
N LEU A 82 14.18 16.01 -5.30
CA LEU A 82 14.78 14.94 -6.09
C LEU A 82 16.32 15.05 -6.07
N PRO A 83 17.06 14.02 -5.60
CA PRO A 83 18.51 14.09 -5.50
C PRO A 83 19.20 13.91 -6.85
N CYS A 84 20.47 14.30 -6.93
CA CYS A 84 21.33 13.97 -8.06
C CYS A 84 21.64 12.47 -8.06
N ALA A 85 21.32 11.80 -9.16
CA ALA A 85 21.50 10.36 -9.35
C ALA A 85 22.96 9.91 -9.50
N ASN A 86 23.93 10.80 -9.30
CA ASN A 86 25.35 10.44 -9.36
C ASN A 86 25.77 9.76 -8.05
N VAL A 87 25.45 8.47 -7.97
CA VAL A 87 25.72 7.57 -6.85
C VAL A 87 26.60 6.43 -7.36
N ASP A 88 27.71 6.19 -6.69
CA ASP A 88 28.52 4.98 -6.86
C ASP A 88 28.60 4.27 -5.52
N ALA A 89 27.78 3.23 -5.41
CA ALA A 89 27.61 2.48 -4.18
C ALA A 89 28.86 1.63 -3.86
N ALA A 90 29.59 1.15 -4.88
CA ALA A 90 30.80 0.36 -4.68
C ALA A 90 31.96 1.19 -4.09
N HIS A 91 31.99 2.48 -4.43
CA HIS A 91 32.99 3.43 -3.94
C HIS A 91 32.48 4.35 -2.83
N TYR A 92 31.25 4.16 -2.34
CA TYR A 92 30.57 5.01 -1.36
C TYR A 92 30.57 6.50 -1.71
N THR A 93 30.50 6.83 -2.99
CA THR A 93 30.44 8.23 -3.42
C THR A 93 29.01 8.60 -3.79
N THR A 94 28.56 9.76 -3.36
CA THR A 94 27.22 10.26 -3.64
C THR A 94 27.26 11.77 -3.79
N CYS A 95 26.60 12.28 -4.83
CA CYS A 95 26.38 13.71 -4.99
C CYS A 95 25.10 14.13 -4.27
N PHE A 96 25.22 14.93 -3.21
CA PHE A 96 24.08 15.42 -2.42
C PHE A 96 23.39 16.65 -3.00
N ASN A 97 23.80 17.13 -4.18
CA ASN A 97 23.16 18.27 -4.83
C ASN A 97 21.77 17.89 -5.38
N PRO A 98 20.81 18.81 -5.45
CA PRO A 98 19.53 18.58 -6.13
C PRO A 98 19.68 18.19 -7.61
N GLY A 99 18.94 17.17 -8.03
CA GLY A 99 18.87 16.69 -9.40
C GLY A 99 17.90 17.54 -10.22
N THR A 100 18.41 18.51 -10.98
CA THR A 100 17.58 19.44 -11.78
C THR A 100 17.58 19.15 -13.28
N LYS A 101 18.46 18.25 -13.74
CA LYS A 101 18.62 17.88 -15.15
C LYS A 101 18.22 16.43 -15.35
N THR A 102 16.96 16.22 -15.69
CA THR A 102 16.39 14.89 -15.92
C THR A 102 16.99 14.24 -17.17
N CYS A 103 17.29 12.94 -17.09
CA CYS A 103 17.65 12.11 -18.23
C CYS A 103 16.56 12.18 -19.31
N SER A 104 16.92 12.60 -20.52
CA SER A 104 15.96 12.81 -21.61
C SER A 104 15.25 11.53 -22.06
N GLU A 105 15.88 10.38 -21.86
CA GLU A 105 15.40 9.08 -22.35
C GLU A 105 14.44 8.40 -21.37
N CYS A 106 14.88 8.16 -20.14
CA CYS A 106 14.09 7.39 -19.18
C CYS A 106 13.23 8.26 -18.26
N LYS A 107 13.58 9.53 -18.05
CA LYS A 107 12.94 10.44 -17.08
C LYS A 107 13.02 10.02 -15.59
N LEU A 108 13.67 8.89 -15.29
CA LEU A 108 13.80 8.32 -13.95
C LEU A 108 14.97 8.90 -13.14
N ALA A 109 16.09 9.22 -13.79
CA ALA A 109 17.27 9.79 -13.13
C ALA A 109 17.41 11.28 -13.43
N SER A 110 17.74 12.08 -12.43
CA SER A 110 18.06 13.50 -12.58
C SER A 110 19.44 13.83 -12.02
N TYR A 111 20.13 14.79 -12.61
CA TYR A 111 21.49 15.15 -12.25
C TYR A 111 21.59 16.63 -11.93
N CYS A 112 22.49 17.03 -11.03
CA CYS A 112 22.77 18.44 -10.78
C CYS A 112 23.52 19.10 -11.97
N SER A 113 24.28 18.31 -12.73
CA SER A 113 25.17 18.78 -13.80
C SER A 113 25.36 17.73 -14.90
N LYS A 114 25.87 18.15 -16.06
CA LYS A 114 26.22 17.23 -17.16
C LYS A 114 27.40 16.34 -16.79
N GLU A 115 28.29 16.84 -15.93
CA GLU A 115 29.47 16.16 -15.42
C GLU A 115 29.06 14.98 -14.55
N CYS A 116 28.11 15.20 -13.63
CA CYS A 116 27.51 14.13 -12.82
C CYS A 116 26.81 13.08 -13.68
N GLN A 117 26.09 13.50 -14.72
CA GLN A 117 25.48 12.57 -15.67
C GLN A 117 26.54 11.72 -16.39
N LYS A 118 27.61 12.35 -16.91
CA LYS A 118 28.70 11.65 -17.61
C LYS A 118 29.41 10.65 -16.69
N HIS A 119 29.64 11.03 -15.43
CA HIS A 119 30.26 10.16 -14.45
C HIS A 119 29.39 8.93 -14.18
N HIS A 120 28.11 9.12 -13.88
CA HIS A 120 27.18 8.03 -13.58
C HIS A 120 26.76 7.20 -14.80
N TRP A 121 26.95 7.70 -16.02
CA TRP A 121 26.38 7.11 -17.24
C TRP A 121 26.73 5.63 -17.44
N HIS A 122 27.93 5.20 -17.06
CA HIS A 122 28.34 3.81 -17.21
C HIS A 122 27.50 2.84 -16.37
N LEU A 123 27.00 3.26 -15.21
CA LEU A 123 26.05 2.52 -14.38
C LEU A 123 24.62 2.71 -14.92
N HIS A 124 24.17 3.96 -15.04
CA HIS A 124 22.78 4.27 -15.42
C HIS A 124 22.39 3.73 -16.81
N LYS A 125 23.33 3.62 -17.75
CA LYS A 125 23.05 3.12 -19.10
C LYS A 125 22.47 1.70 -19.08
N LEU A 126 22.81 0.88 -18.09
CA LEU A 126 22.29 -0.48 -17.95
C LEU A 126 20.78 -0.46 -17.71
N ASP A 127 20.31 0.36 -16.77
CA ASP A 127 18.88 0.51 -16.50
C ASP A 127 18.19 1.29 -17.63
N CYS A 128 18.80 2.40 -18.06
CA CYS A 128 18.26 3.27 -19.10
C CYS A 128 18.13 2.58 -20.46
N ARG A 129 18.87 1.49 -20.73
CA ARG A 129 18.73 0.70 -21.96
C ARG A 129 18.28 -0.74 -21.69
N SER A 130 17.74 -0.99 -20.50
CA SER A 130 17.23 -2.31 -20.12
C SER A 130 16.09 -2.74 -21.04
N LEU A 131 15.98 -4.05 -21.24
CA LEU A 131 14.93 -4.62 -22.09
C LEU A 131 13.53 -4.28 -21.56
N VAL A 132 13.34 -4.24 -20.23
CA VAL A 132 12.06 -3.92 -19.60
C VAL A 132 11.56 -2.52 -19.97
N ARG A 133 12.49 -1.57 -20.21
CA ARG A 133 12.19 -0.19 -20.63
C ARG A 133 12.11 -0.04 -22.16
N SER A 134 12.27 -1.10 -22.93
CA SER A 134 12.10 -1.02 -24.39
C SER A 134 10.62 -0.86 -24.73
N ASP A 135 10.28 -0.03 -25.72
CA ASP A 135 8.92 0.03 -26.30
C ASP A 135 8.51 -1.31 -26.92
N SER A 136 9.49 -2.11 -27.35
CA SER A 136 9.27 -3.44 -27.92
C SER A 136 9.13 -4.54 -26.87
N TRP A 137 9.22 -4.22 -25.57
CA TRP A 137 9.09 -5.21 -24.50
C TRP A 137 7.71 -5.87 -24.57
N LYS A 138 7.69 -7.20 -24.44
CA LYS A 138 6.48 -7.99 -24.37
C LYS A 138 6.57 -8.97 -23.20
N PRO A 139 5.42 -9.32 -22.59
CA PRO A 139 5.36 -10.39 -21.60
C PRO A 139 5.94 -11.70 -22.13
N SER A 140 6.55 -12.49 -21.26
CA SER A 140 7.18 -13.76 -21.63
C SER A 140 6.22 -14.73 -22.32
N TRP A 141 4.96 -14.83 -21.87
CA TRP A 141 3.99 -15.70 -22.52
C TRP A 141 3.66 -15.27 -23.97
N VAL A 142 3.79 -13.97 -24.29
CA VAL A 142 3.58 -13.46 -25.65
C VAL A 142 4.78 -13.81 -26.53
N THR A 143 6.00 -13.57 -26.04
CA THR A 143 7.23 -13.90 -26.80
C THR A 143 7.39 -15.40 -27.01
N GLU A 144 6.92 -16.21 -26.05
CA GLU A 144 6.96 -17.67 -26.09
C GLU A 144 5.73 -18.28 -26.80
N GLY A 145 4.75 -17.46 -27.21
CA GLY A 145 3.55 -17.92 -27.92
C GLY A 145 2.67 -18.87 -27.12
N ARG A 146 2.74 -18.82 -25.79
CA ARG A 146 2.07 -19.77 -24.88
C ARG A 146 0.87 -19.16 -24.17
N ARG A 147 0.00 -20.04 -23.65
CA ARG A 147 -1.09 -19.65 -22.74
C ARG A 147 -0.47 -19.16 -21.41
N PRO A 148 -0.87 -17.99 -20.87
CA PRO A 148 -0.44 -17.55 -19.54
C PRO A 148 -0.98 -18.46 -18.44
N SER A 149 -0.20 -18.64 -17.36
CA SER A 149 -0.52 -19.53 -16.23
C SER A 149 -1.71 -19.07 -15.39
N PHE A 150 -2.07 -17.78 -15.45
CA PHE A 150 -3.23 -17.23 -14.77
C PHE A 150 -4.54 -17.37 -15.58
N ILE A 151 -4.47 -17.80 -16.85
CA ILE A 151 -5.65 -18.08 -17.66
C ILE A 151 -5.96 -19.57 -17.52
N CYS A 152 -6.84 -19.91 -16.59
CA CYS A 152 -7.37 -21.24 -16.33
C CYS A 152 -8.87 -21.26 -16.56
N ASP A 153 -9.43 -22.43 -16.87
CA ASP A 153 -10.86 -22.62 -17.08
C ASP A 153 -11.57 -22.79 -15.72
N GLU A 154 -11.44 -21.76 -14.87
CA GLU A 154 -11.99 -21.70 -13.50
C GLU A 154 -13.28 -20.87 -13.46
N THR A 155 -14.23 -21.29 -12.62
CA THR A 155 -15.35 -20.45 -12.18
C THR A 155 -14.86 -19.32 -11.26
N LEU A 156 -15.66 -18.26 -11.10
CA LEU A 156 -15.32 -17.15 -10.18
C LEU A 156 -15.10 -17.63 -8.73
N GLN A 157 -15.78 -18.70 -8.32
CA GLN A 157 -15.65 -19.27 -6.98
C GLN A 157 -14.33 -20.06 -6.83
N GLU A 158 -13.92 -20.80 -7.87
CA GLU A 158 -12.63 -21.48 -7.91
C GLU A 158 -11.47 -20.48 -7.95
N GLU A 159 -11.60 -19.42 -8.77
CA GLU A 159 -10.64 -18.31 -8.81
C GLU A 159 -10.49 -17.66 -7.43
N PHE A 160 -11.61 -17.39 -6.75
CA PHE A 160 -11.61 -16.84 -5.39
C PHE A 160 -10.90 -17.78 -4.42
N THR A 161 -11.22 -19.07 -4.46
CA THR A 161 -10.63 -20.09 -3.57
C THR A 161 -9.12 -20.19 -3.77
N ARG A 162 -8.66 -20.26 -5.02
CA ARG A 162 -7.23 -20.30 -5.36
C ARG A 162 -6.49 -19.07 -4.85
N ARG A 163 -7.07 -17.87 -4.98
CA ARG A 163 -6.48 -16.63 -4.44
C ARG A 163 -6.35 -16.63 -2.93
N THR A 164 -7.19 -17.40 -2.24
CA THR A 164 -7.17 -17.55 -0.78
C THR A 164 -6.32 -18.72 -0.28
N THR A 165 -5.74 -19.54 -1.18
CA THR A 165 -4.91 -20.72 -0.81
C THR A 165 -3.51 -20.71 -1.40
N ASP A 166 -3.23 -19.89 -2.42
CA ASP A 166 -1.90 -19.71 -3.02
C ASP A 166 -0.95 -18.96 -2.06
N GLU A 167 0.14 -19.62 -1.65
CA GLU A 167 1.11 -19.08 -0.68
C GLU A 167 1.68 -17.71 -1.05
N PHE A 168 1.80 -17.40 -2.35
CA PHE A 168 2.33 -16.12 -2.83
C PHE A 168 1.25 -15.03 -2.90
N ALA A 169 -0.02 -15.42 -2.97
CA ALA A 169 -1.16 -14.52 -3.10
C ALA A 169 -1.83 -14.18 -1.74
N ILE A 170 -1.43 -14.85 -0.66
CA ILE A 170 -1.89 -14.60 0.71
C ILE A 170 -0.88 -13.71 1.43
N GLY A 171 -1.37 -12.85 2.33
CA GLY A 171 -0.52 -12.06 3.21
C GLY A 171 -1.35 -11.28 4.22
N ALA A 172 -0.68 -10.79 5.27
CA ALA A 172 -1.29 -10.01 6.35
C ALA A 172 -1.88 -8.65 5.90
N SER A 173 -1.66 -8.26 4.64
CA SER A 173 -2.20 -7.03 4.03
C SER A 173 -1.84 -5.78 4.85
N LEU A 174 -0.54 -5.64 5.13
CA LEU A 174 0.04 -4.57 5.95
C LEU A 174 0.06 -3.21 5.24
N TRP A 175 -0.24 -3.19 3.95
CA TRP A 175 -0.43 -1.99 3.15
C TRP A 175 -1.86 -1.94 2.65
N GLY A 176 -2.42 -0.73 2.65
CA GLY A 176 -3.75 -0.48 2.13
C GLY A 176 -3.94 -0.86 0.66
N ASN A 177 -5.11 -1.42 0.37
CA ASN A 177 -5.52 -1.85 -0.97
C ASN A 177 -6.66 -0.99 -1.57
N THR A 178 -6.94 0.16 -0.94
CA THR A 178 -7.88 1.17 -1.41
C THR A 178 -7.32 2.55 -1.08
N PRO A 179 -7.55 3.58 -1.92
CA PRO A 179 -7.11 4.93 -1.62
C PRO A 179 -7.60 5.43 -0.26
N ALA A 180 -6.74 6.16 0.46
CA ALA A 180 -7.07 6.77 1.74
C ALA A 180 -8.31 7.69 1.64
N MET A 181 -9.10 7.74 2.72
CA MET A 181 -10.38 8.45 2.75
C MET A 181 -10.38 9.41 3.93
N ASP A 182 -10.85 10.64 3.70
CA ASP A 182 -11.25 11.53 4.79
C ASP A 182 -12.65 11.13 5.25
N VAL A 183 -12.75 10.43 6.39
CA VAL A 183 -14.04 9.96 6.90
C VAL A 183 -14.88 11.09 7.51
N ILE A 184 -14.28 12.23 7.86
CA ILE A 184 -15.01 13.40 8.38
C ILE A 184 -15.63 14.17 7.22
N ASN A 185 -14.82 14.49 6.20
CA ASN A 185 -15.15 15.38 5.09
C ASN A 185 -15.87 16.65 5.59
N LEU A 186 -15.13 17.43 6.40
CA LEU A 186 -15.70 18.47 7.28
C LEU A 186 -16.53 19.49 6.49
N LEU A 187 -15.99 19.99 5.38
CA LEU A 187 -16.62 21.00 4.54
C LEU A 187 -17.99 20.55 3.97
N LYS A 188 -18.15 19.26 3.68
CA LYS A 188 -19.37 18.70 3.11
C LYS A 188 -20.37 18.21 4.16
N ASN A 189 -19.98 18.19 5.43
CA ASN A 189 -20.82 17.71 6.52
C ASN A 189 -21.06 18.82 7.55
N GLU A 190 -20.26 18.88 8.62
CA GLU A 190 -20.52 19.78 9.73
C GLU A 190 -20.07 21.22 9.49
N ASN A 191 -19.07 21.43 8.62
CA ASN A 191 -18.50 22.72 8.27
C ASN A 191 -18.18 23.60 9.49
N ASP A 192 -17.73 22.97 10.58
CA ASP A 192 -17.42 23.61 11.85
C ASP A 192 -16.07 23.13 12.37
N SER A 193 -15.07 24.01 12.35
CA SER A 193 -13.71 23.71 12.80
C SER A 193 -13.57 23.56 14.31
N LYS A 194 -14.62 23.82 15.09
CA LYS A 194 -14.64 23.70 16.56
C LYS A 194 -15.33 22.42 17.03
N LYS A 195 -16.01 21.70 16.13
CA LYS A 195 -16.73 20.47 16.48
C LYS A 195 -15.74 19.40 16.96
N ASN A 196 -16.07 18.77 18.09
CA ASN A 196 -15.40 17.56 18.53
C ASN A 196 -15.91 16.36 17.74
N PHE A 197 -15.01 15.42 17.43
CA PHE A 197 -15.35 14.19 16.73
C PHE A 197 -14.93 12.96 17.52
N SER A 198 -15.82 11.97 17.56
CA SER A 198 -15.48 10.59 17.92
C SER A 198 -15.53 9.71 16.67
N LEU A 199 -14.39 9.12 16.30
CA LEU A 199 -14.22 8.29 15.11
C LEU A 199 -13.88 6.86 15.52
N ALA A 200 -14.42 5.88 14.81
CA ALA A 200 -14.05 4.47 14.96
C ALA A 200 -13.63 3.89 13.62
N PHE A 201 -12.44 3.33 13.55
CA PHE A 201 -11.94 2.52 12.44
C PHE A 201 -11.81 1.09 12.95
N ILE A 202 -12.86 0.28 12.77
CA ILE A 202 -13.05 -0.98 13.52
C ILE A 202 -12.43 -2.20 12.84
N ALA A 203 -12.08 -2.05 11.57
CA ALA A 203 -11.25 -2.91 10.76
C ALA A 203 -10.28 -2.00 10.01
N SER A 204 -9.40 -1.37 10.78
CA SER A 204 -8.63 -0.20 10.36
C SER A 204 -7.66 -0.50 9.23
N GLY A 205 -7.05 -1.69 9.19
CA GLY A 205 -5.86 -1.91 8.39
C GLY A 205 -4.75 -0.96 8.83
N ASP A 206 -3.99 -0.43 7.87
CA ASP A 206 -2.96 0.58 8.14
C ASP A 206 -3.53 1.99 8.47
N LEU A 207 -2.66 2.93 8.83
CA LEU A 207 -3.08 4.27 9.29
C LEU A 207 -3.57 5.21 8.19
N ARG A 208 -3.63 4.81 6.92
CA ARG A 208 -3.82 5.74 5.79
C ARG A 208 -5.11 6.55 5.89
N HIS A 209 -6.22 5.93 6.30
CA HIS A 209 -7.51 6.62 6.45
C HIS A 209 -7.50 7.59 7.64
N ALA A 210 -6.87 7.21 8.76
CA ALA A 210 -6.75 8.08 9.93
C ALA A 210 -5.88 9.31 9.62
N ILE A 211 -4.74 9.10 8.95
CA ILE A 211 -3.84 10.18 8.53
C ILE A 211 -4.54 11.12 7.55
N LYS A 212 -5.15 10.60 6.48
CA LYS A 212 -5.88 11.44 5.51
C LYS A 212 -6.99 12.25 6.18
N THR A 213 -7.72 11.64 7.12
CA THR A 213 -8.78 12.32 7.88
C THR A 213 -8.24 13.48 8.71
N VAL A 214 -7.16 13.27 9.48
CA VAL A 214 -6.56 14.33 10.31
C VAL A 214 -5.91 15.43 9.47
N ASN A 215 -5.24 15.07 8.38
CA ASN A 215 -4.60 16.02 7.45
C ASN A 215 -5.63 16.85 6.68
N SER A 216 -6.82 16.31 6.40
CA SER A 216 -7.88 17.02 5.67
C SER A 216 -8.62 18.07 6.52
N LEU A 217 -8.42 18.08 7.85
CA LEU A 217 -8.96 19.13 8.70
C LEU A 217 -8.30 20.49 8.40
N PRO A 218 -9.03 21.61 8.54
CA PRO A 218 -8.45 22.92 8.31
C PRO A 218 -7.40 23.25 9.37
N SER A 219 -6.42 24.09 9.02
CA SER A 219 -5.31 24.44 9.94
C SER A 219 -5.76 25.17 11.20
N ASN A 220 -6.96 25.77 11.21
CA ASN A 220 -7.58 26.42 12.36
C ASN A 220 -8.54 25.50 13.15
N TYR A 221 -8.54 24.19 12.89
CA TYR A 221 -9.31 23.23 13.67
C TYR A 221 -8.90 23.28 15.15
N SER A 222 -9.90 23.40 16.02
CA SER A 222 -9.71 23.56 17.48
C SER A 222 -10.54 22.59 18.31
N GLY A 223 -11.31 21.72 17.66
CA GLY A 223 -12.03 20.64 18.32
C GLY A 223 -11.09 19.53 18.81
N GLU A 224 -11.65 18.61 19.59
CA GLU A 224 -10.98 17.38 20.03
C GLU A 224 -11.33 16.22 19.10
N LEU A 225 -10.34 15.38 18.78
CA LEU A 225 -10.53 14.13 18.06
C LEU A 225 -10.32 12.95 19.01
N LYS A 226 -11.31 12.07 19.11
CA LYS A 226 -11.18 10.75 19.74
C LYS A 226 -11.23 9.71 18.64
N ILE A 227 -10.17 8.93 18.49
CA ILE A 227 -10.00 7.98 17.39
C ILE A 227 -9.79 6.58 17.96
N ALA A 228 -10.76 5.70 17.77
CA ALA A 228 -10.62 4.27 18.05
C ALA A 228 -10.11 3.56 16.79
N LEU A 229 -8.95 2.92 16.87
CA LEU A 229 -8.34 2.09 15.83
C LEU A 229 -8.36 0.64 16.31
N ASN A 230 -9.08 -0.22 15.62
CA ASN A 230 -9.10 -1.65 15.89
C ASN A 230 -8.79 -2.45 14.62
N ASP A 231 -8.04 -3.53 14.79
CA ASP A 231 -7.88 -4.56 13.78
C ASP A 231 -7.72 -5.92 14.46
N ALA A 232 -8.15 -7.01 13.82
CA ALA A 232 -7.95 -8.34 14.38
C ALA A 232 -6.50 -8.84 14.19
N SER A 233 -5.74 -8.22 13.29
CA SER A 233 -4.37 -8.59 12.95
C SER A 233 -3.35 -7.90 13.87
N LEU A 234 -2.75 -8.68 14.78
CA LEU A 234 -1.69 -8.20 15.68
C LEU A 234 -0.50 -7.53 14.94
N PRO A 235 0.01 -8.04 13.80
CA PRO A 235 1.04 -7.34 13.04
C PRO A 235 0.61 -5.94 12.59
N VAL A 236 -0.64 -5.77 12.17
CA VAL A 236 -1.19 -4.46 11.74
C VAL A 236 -1.28 -3.51 12.93
N VAL A 237 -1.87 -3.96 14.03
CA VAL A 237 -2.03 -3.14 15.25
C VAL A 237 -0.67 -2.71 15.81
N SER A 238 0.28 -3.64 15.89
CA SER A 238 1.64 -3.36 16.39
C SER A 238 2.36 -2.33 15.53
N ARG A 239 2.25 -2.43 14.20
CA ARG A 239 2.82 -1.43 13.27
C ARG A 239 2.17 -0.07 13.42
N ASN A 240 0.84 -0.01 13.53
CA ASN A 240 0.10 1.24 13.72
C ASN A 240 0.53 1.96 15.01
N ILE A 241 0.72 1.23 16.11
CA ILE A 241 1.24 1.78 17.38
C ILE A 241 2.61 2.42 17.17
N ILE A 242 3.55 1.72 16.53
CA ILE A 242 4.91 2.22 16.35
C ILE A 242 4.95 3.43 15.42
N LEU A 243 4.18 3.40 14.33
CA LEU A 243 4.09 4.54 13.42
C LEU A 243 3.56 5.79 14.15
N LEU A 244 2.55 5.64 15.00
CA LEU A 244 2.05 6.74 15.84
C LEU A 244 3.11 7.22 16.84
N LEU A 245 3.84 6.31 17.48
CA LEU A 245 4.93 6.67 18.39
C LEU A 245 6.03 7.44 17.66
N ILE A 246 6.56 6.93 16.53
CA ILE A 246 7.57 7.61 15.71
C ILE A 246 7.14 9.04 15.36
N LEU A 247 5.93 9.19 14.80
CA LEU A 247 5.40 10.48 14.35
C LEU A 247 5.08 11.43 15.51
N GLY A 248 4.80 10.90 16.70
CA GLY A 248 4.45 11.66 17.89
C GLY A 248 5.62 12.03 18.80
N THR A 249 6.71 11.25 18.81
CA THR A 249 7.80 11.39 19.78
C THR A 249 9.12 11.87 19.18
N ILE A 250 9.41 11.60 17.90
CA ILE A 250 10.58 12.18 17.23
C ILE A 250 10.32 13.67 17.01
N ALA A 251 11.22 14.52 17.51
CA ALA A 251 11.04 15.97 17.50
C ALA A 251 11.16 16.59 16.09
N ASP A 252 12.13 16.12 15.29
CA ASP A 252 12.30 16.56 13.91
C ASP A 252 11.21 15.92 13.02
N GLU A 253 10.36 16.75 12.40
CA GLU A 253 9.24 16.29 11.55
C GLU A 253 9.73 15.54 10.32
N ALA A 254 10.84 15.98 9.72
CA ALA A 254 11.39 15.34 8.53
C ALA A 254 11.93 13.96 8.91
N MET A 255 12.65 13.87 10.03
CA MET A 255 13.18 12.60 10.53
C MET A 255 12.07 11.62 10.92
N ALA A 256 11.07 12.09 11.67
CA ALA A 256 9.91 11.29 12.06
C ALA A 256 9.20 10.69 10.84
N SER A 257 9.04 11.51 9.80
CA SER A 257 8.36 11.12 8.58
C SER A 257 9.15 10.10 7.78
N ASP A 258 10.47 10.28 7.66
CA ASP A 258 11.31 9.37 6.88
C ASP A 258 11.45 7.99 7.56
N VAL A 259 11.66 7.97 8.89
CA VAL A 259 11.66 6.72 9.68
C VAL A 259 10.32 6.01 9.57
N ALA A 260 9.20 6.74 9.70
CA ALA A 260 7.86 6.16 9.59
C ALA A 260 7.58 5.62 8.18
N LEU A 261 7.96 6.36 7.13
CA LEU A 261 7.80 5.95 5.73
C LEU A 261 8.50 4.62 5.46
N HIS A 262 9.77 4.52 5.85
CA HIS A 262 10.57 3.34 5.57
C HIS A 262 10.17 2.15 6.44
N LEU A 263 9.81 2.37 7.71
CA LEU A 263 9.17 1.34 8.52
C LEU A 263 7.86 0.84 7.88
N TRP A 264 7.07 1.75 7.30
CA TRP A 264 5.79 1.39 6.71
C TRP A 264 5.96 0.59 5.41
N TYR A 265 6.76 1.07 4.47
CA TYR A 265 6.70 0.60 3.08
C TYR A 265 7.99 -0.01 2.53
N SER A 266 9.10 0.01 3.28
CA SER A 266 10.38 -0.55 2.82
C SER A 266 10.75 -1.86 3.52
N ALA A 267 11.13 -2.87 2.74
CA ALA A 267 11.56 -4.20 3.22
C ALA A 267 12.87 -4.15 4.01
N PHE A 268 13.70 -3.15 3.73
CA PHE A 268 14.95 -2.86 4.42
C PHE A 268 14.92 -1.41 4.89
N ILE A 269 15.68 -1.12 5.95
CA ILE A 269 15.83 0.20 6.55
C ILE A 269 17.31 0.46 6.91
N PRO A 270 17.71 1.72 7.06
CA PRO A 270 19.00 2.07 7.64
C PRO A 270 19.14 1.58 9.08
N SER A 271 20.36 1.20 9.46
CA SER A 271 20.69 0.77 10.83
C SER A 271 20.35 1.84 11.88
N GLU A 272 20.53 3.10 11.52
CA GLU A 272 20.20 4.27 12.32
C GLU A 272 18.70 4.34 12.63
N TYR A 273 17.86 3.93 11.67
CA TYR A 273 16.40 3.97 11.84
C TYR A 273 15.97 2.84 12.74
N LYS A 274 16.54 1.63 12.57
CA LYS A 274 16.30 0.52 13.51
C LYS A 274 16.65 0.92 14.94
N LEU A 275 17.80 1.56 15.16
CA LEU A 275 18.20 2.01 16.49
C LEU A 275 17.18 2.98 17.12
N GLN A 276 16.71 3.96 16.35
CA GLN A 276 15.70 4.90 16.83
C GLN A 276 14.37 4.21 17.14
N ILE A 277 13.92 3.32 16.26
CA ILE A 277 12.70 2.53 16.46
C ILE A 277 12.84 1.68 17.73
N SER A 278 13.98 1.02 17.93
CA SER A 278 14.27 0.24 19.14
C SER A 278 14.25 1.10 20.38
N THR A 279 14.85 2.29 20.36
CA THR A 279 14.86 3.21 21.51
C THR A 279 13.45 3.63 21.89
N ILE A 280 12.65 4.03 20.90
CA ILE A 280 11.25 4.43 21.08
C ILE A 280 10.45 3.26 21.67
N LEU A 281 10.59 2.06 21.10
CA LEU A 281 9.89 0.87 21.55
C LEU A 281 10.30 0.46 22.96
N MET A 282 11.59 0.42 23.30
CA MET A 282 12.03 0.02 24.64
C MET A 282 11.57 1.03 25.71
N THR A 283 11.70 2.33 25.43
CA THR A 283 11.15 3.39 26.30
C THR A 283 9.66 3.22 26.51
N PHE A 284 8.97 2.84 25.44
CA PHE A 284 7.54 2.62 25.44
C PHE A 284 7.16 1.35 26.26
N LEU A 285 7.85 0.23 26.06
CA LEU A 285 7.63 -1.02 26.79
C LEU A 285 7.88 -0.87 28.30
N ASN A 286 8.82 0.00 28.70
CA ASN A 286 9.08 0.33 30.12
C ASN A 286 7.91 1.04 30.81
N GLN A 287 6.97 1.62 30.04
CA GLN A 287 5.81 2.35 30.57
C GLN A 287 4.54 1.50 30.60
N ALA A 288 4.59 0.28 30.07
CA ALA A 288 3.44 -0.62 30.11
C ALA A 288 3.19 -1.10 31.55
N ASP A 289 1.91 -1.24 31.92
CA ASP A 289 1.54 -1.83 33.20
C ASP A 289 1.67 -3.36 33.19
N GLU A 290 1.35 -4.02 34.31
CA GLU A 290 1.44 -5.48 34.46
C GLU A 290 0.58 -6.23 33.43
N ASP A 291 -0.49 -5.61 32.94
CA ASP A 291 -1.40 -6.14 31.93
C ASP A 291 -0.96 -5.78 30.50
N GLY A 292 0.16 -5.07 30.34
CA GLY A 292 0.69 -4.60 29.06
C GLY A 292 -0.06 -3.39 28.49
N ASN A 293 -1.02 -2.81 29.20
CA ASN A 293 -1.71 -1.61 28.74
C ASN A 293 -0.81 -0.39 28.91
N PHE A 294 -1.03 0.62 28.07
CA PHE A 294 -0.18 1.79 28.12
C PHE A 294 -0.85 3.07 27.69
N LYS A 295 -0.24 4.17 28.14
CA LYS A 295 -0.60 5.53 27.78
C LYS A 295 0.67 6.33 27.49
N SER A 296 0.79 6.80 26.25
CA SER A 296 1.91 7.63 25.81
C SER A 296 1.43 8.98 25.27
N LYS A 297 2.27 10.00 25.36
CA LYS A 297 2.04 11.31 24.74
C LYS A 297 2.60 11.31 23.32
N LEU A 298 1.79 11.79 22.37
CA LEU A 298 2.19 12.03 20.98
C LEU A 298 2.35 13.53 20.75
N GLY A 299 3.24 14.15 21.52
CA GLY A 299 3.40 15.61 21.60
C GLY A 299 2.61 16.25 22.76
N PRO A 300 2.43 17.59 22.74
CA PRO A 300 1.87 18.30 23.89
C PRO A 300 0.38 18.03 24.16
N TRP A 301 -0.39 17.76 23.10
CA TRP A 301 -1.86 17.74 23.14
C TRP A 301 -2.49 16.41 22.73
N SER A 302 -1.71 15.52 22.12
CA SER A 302 -2.21 14.24 21.63
C SER A 302 -1.70 13.08 22.47
N THR A 303 -2.49 12.03 22.56
CA THR A 303 -2.21 10.84 23.39
C THR A 303 -2.52 9.56 22.63
N LEU A 304 -1.76 8.52 22.96
CA LEU A 304 -1.98 7.16 22.51
C LEU A 304 -2.28 6.29 23.74
N HIS A 305 -3.44 5.67 23.74
CA HIS A 305 -3.77 4.55 24.63
C HIS A 305 -3.79 3.27 23.82
N SER A 306 -3.32 2.18 24.38
CA SER A 306 -3.55 0.87 23.79
C SER A 306 -3.94 -0.16 24.83
N VAL A 307 -4.83 -1.04 24.40
CA VAL A 307 -5.20 -2.26 25.11
C VAL A 307 -4.51 -3.40 24.39
N LEU A 308 -3.44 -3.90 24.99
CA LEU A 308 -2.59 -4.92 24.38
C LEU A 308 -3.02 -6.32 24.84
N LEU A 309 -3.01 -7.26 23.91
CA LEU A 309 -2.96 -8.68 24.27
C LEU A 309 -1.53 -9.03 24.68
N PRO A 310 -1.29 -9.97 25.62
CA PRO A 310 0.05 -10.42 25.98
C PRO A 310 0.91 -10.82 24.77
N GLU A 311 0.28 -11.38 23.73
CA GLU A 311 0.93 -11.75 22.46
C GLU A 311 1.49 -10.55 21.69
N THR A 312 0.97 -9.34 21.89
CA THR A 312 1.46 -8.13 21.20
C THR A 312 2.89 -7.79 21.60
N MET A 313 3.28 -8.10 22.84
CA MET A 313 4.65 -7.91 23.33
C MET A 313 5.67 -8.70 22.51
N LYS A 314 5.31 -9.91 22.06
CA LYS A 314 6.18 -10.73 21.21
C LYS A 314 6.45 -10.04 19.87
N TYR A 315 5.47 -9.35 19.30
CA TYR A 315 5.65 -8.62 18.04
C TYR A 315 6.58 -7.41 18.23
N PHE A 316 6.44 -6.66 19.32
CA PHE A 316 7.34 -5.54 19.60
C PHE A 316 8.78 -5.99 19.78
N LEU A 317 9.01 -7.08 20.54
CA LEU A 317 10.33 -7.67 20.70
C LEU A 317 10.90 -8.18 19.37
N HIS A 318 10.07 -8.81 18.54
CA HIS A 318 10.47 -9.26 17.20
C HIS A 318 10.88 -8.10 16.29
N PHE A 319 10.14 -7.00 16.29
CA PHE A 319 10.44 -5.86 15.41
C PHE A 319 11.79 -5.20 15.70
N VAL A 320 12.28 -5.30 16.93
CA VAL A 320 13.60 -4.76 17.33
C VAL A 320 14.69 -5.83 17.32
N SER A 321 14.34 -7.10 17.12
CA SER A 321 15.27 -8.23 17.14
C SER A 321 16.30 -8.15 16.02
N SER A 322 17.47 -8.75 16.24
CA SER A 322 18.53 -8.90 15.24
C SER A 322 18.75 -10.37 14.84
N GLU A 323 17.74 -11.21 15.04
CA GLU A 323 17.82 -12.65 14.77
C GLU A 323 17.92 -12.97 13.27
N MET A 324 17.26 -12.16 12.43
CA MET A 324 17.28 -12.35 10.97
C MET A 324 18.45 -11.60 10.35
N SER A 325 19.29 -12.32 9.61
CA SER A 325 20.37 -11.68 8.84
C SER A 325 19.79 -10.96 7.61
N ILE A 326 20.54 -9.97 7.09
CA ILE A 326 20.18 -9.31 5.83
C ILE A 326 20.11 -10.30 4.66
N GLY A 327 20.98 -11.32 4.67
CA GLY A 327 21.01 -12.36 3.64
C GLY A 327 19.73 -13.19 3.63
N ASP A 328 19.33 -13.71 4.80
CA ASP A 328 18.11 -14.51 4.93
C ASP A 328 16.86 -13.71 4.55
N ALA A 329 16.82 -12.43 4.94
CA ALA A 329 15.71 -11.53 4.60
C ALA A 329 15.62 -11.28 3.10
N GLN A 330 16.76 -11.06 2.44
CA GLN A 330 16.80 -10.89 1.00
C GLN A 330 16.41 -12.17 0.26
N GLU A 331 16.88 -13.33 0.72
CA GLU A 331 16.52 -14.63 0.13
C GLU A 331 15.02 -14.91 0.22
N GLU A 332 14.39 -14.65 1.37
CA GLU A 332 12.94 -14.79 1.50
C GLU A 332 12.19 -13.75 0.65
N TYR A 333 12.63 -12.49 0.67
CA TYR A 333 12.02 -11.44 -0.13
C TYR A 333 12.06 -11.81 -1.62
N ASP A 334 13.20 -12.27 -2.12
CA ASP A 334 13.38 -12.72 -3.50
C ASP A 334 12.58 -13.99 -3.79
N ARG A 335 12.51 -14.94 -2.85
CA ARG A 335 11.69 -16.16 -2.98
C ARG A 335 10.24 -15.82 -3.28
N VAL A 336 9.69 -14.78 -2.67
CA VAL A 336 8.28 -14.38 -2.89
C VAL A 336 8.14 -13.41 -4.06
N ARG A 337 8.99 -12.39 -4.15
CA ARG A 337 8.84 -11.29 -5.12
C ARG A 337 9.37 -11.66 -6.51
N MET A 338 10.30 -12.60 -6.57
CA MET A 338 11.00 -13.04 -7.78
C MET A 338 10.84 -14.56 -8.05
N ALA A 339 9.81 -15.19 -7.46
CA ALA A 339 9.41 -16.58 -7.73
C ALA A 339 9.23 -16.88 -9.22
N SER A 340 9.99 -17.82 -9.78
CA SER A 340 9.92 -18.19 -11.21
C SER A 340 8.55 -18.71 -11.64
N SER A 341 7.83 -19.39 -10.74
CA SER A 341 6.43 -19.85 -10.96
C SER A 341 5.44 -18.68 -11.14
N ARG A 342 5.81 -17.48 -10.69
CA ARG A 342 5.01 -16.25 -10.75
C ARG A 342 5.36 -15.36 -11.94
N ARG A 343 6.16 -15.85 -12.90
CA ARG A 343 6.62 -15.05 -14.04
C ARG A 343 5.51 -14.36 -14.82
N ASP A 344 4.42 -15.07 -15.08
CA ASP A 344 3.28 -14.48 -15.77
C ASP A 344 2.53 -13.45 -14.93
N TYR A 345 2.56 -13.57 -13.60
CA TYR A 345 1.87 -12.64 -12.72
C TYR A 345 2.60 -11.29 -12.65
N TRP A 346 3.94 -11.27 -12.62
CA TRP A 346 4.67 -10.00 -12.70
C TRP A 346 4.69 -9.42 -14.12
N ASP A 347 4.77 -10.25 -15.16
CA ASP A 347 4.80 -9.74 -16.54
C ASP A 347 3.44 -9.13 -16.88
N ARG A 348 2.37 -9.64 -16.26
CA ARG A 348 1.02 -9.07 -16.26
C ARG A 348 0.98 -7.69 -15.63
N MET A 349 1.71 -7.46 -14.55
CA MET A 349 1.81 -6.15 -13.92
C MET A 349 2.52 -5.13 -14.83
N TYR A 350 3.47 -5.57 -15.65
CA TYR A 350 4.21 -4.70 -16.58
C TYR A 350 3.49 -4.44 -17.91
N ALA A 351 2.65 -5.38 -18.37
CA ALA A 351 2.02 -5.38 -19.70
C ALA A 351 1.29 -4.07 -20.06
N GLY A 352 0.68 -3.42 -19.07
CA GLY A 352 -0.11 -2.21 -19.27
C GLY A 352 0.64 -0.90 -19.03
N LEU A 353 1.90 -0.96 -18.57
CA LEU A 353 2.65 0.21 -18.13
C LEU A 353 3.50 0.79 -19.25
N ASN A 354 3.70 2.11 -19.23
CA ASN A 354 4.69 2.79 -20.06
C ASN A 354 6.11 2.28 -19.71
N PRO A 355 7.08 2.41 -20.63
CA PRO A 355 8.37 1.75 -20.47
C PRO A 355 9.14 2.14 -19.21
N SER A 356 9.17 3.44 -18.86
CA SER A 356 9.83 3.89 -17.63
C SER A 356 9.09 3.49 -16.36
N HIS A 357 7.75 3.42 -16.38
CA HIS A 357 6.97 2.91 -15.25
C HIS A 357 7.22 1.42 -15.00
N ARG A 358 7.44 0.62 -16.06
CA ARG A 358 7.86 -0.78 -15.90
C ARG A 358 9.19 -0.89 -15.17
N LEU A 359 10.16 -0.06 -15.55
CA LEU A 359 11.47 -0.02 -14.91
C LEU A 359 11.40 0.47 -13.46
N ALA A 360 10.59 1.51 -13.17
CA ALA A 360 10.37 1.99 -11.80
C ALA A 360 9.75 0.91 -10.90
N LEU A 361 8.73 0.19 -11.39
CA LEU A 361 8.13 -0.94 -10.67
C LEU A 361 9.11 -2.10 -10.52
N GLN A 362 9.91 -2.40 -11.54
CA GLN A 362 10.95 -3.42 -11.43
C GLN A 362 11.97 -3.07 -10.35
N GLU A 363 12.37 -1.80 -10.26
CA GLU A 363 13.32 -1.31 -9.25
C GLU A 363 12.78 -1.48 -7.83
N PHE A 364 11.55 -1.02 -7.59
CA PHE A 364 10.88 -1.21 -6.31
C PHE A 364 10.73 -2.71 -5.97
N ARG A 365 10.40 -3.56 -6.95
CA ARG A 365 10.30 -5.01 -6.71
C ARG A 365 11.63 -5.68 -6.44
N ARG A 366 12.73 -5.17 -7.02
CA ARG A 366 14.08 -5.70 -6.83
C ARG A 366 14.61 -5.39 -5.44
N PHE A 367 14.44 -4.15 -4.97
CA PHE A 367 15.01 -3.71 -3.69
C PHE A 367 14.02 -3.70 -2.53
N GLY A 368 12.72 -3.59 -2.82
CA GLY A 368 11.69 -3.45 -1.80
C GLY A 368 11.76 -2.14 -1.02
N ILE A 369 12.37 -1.09 -1.57
CA ILE A 369 12.54 0.21 -0.90
C ILE A 369 11.78 1.28 -1.66
N VAL A 370 10.99 2.09 -0.95
CA VAL A 370 10.30 3.25 -1.53
C VAL A 370 11.24 4.45 -1.52
N LEU A 371 11.86 4.72 -2.67
CA LEU A 371 12.77 5.84 -2.88
C LEU A 371 12.65 6.37 -4.32
N PRO A 372 13.08 7.62 -4.59
CA PRO A 372 13.33 8.07 -5.95
C PRO A 372 14.33 7.18 -6.67
N PHE A 373 14.12 6.94 -7.96
CA PHE A 373 14.92 5.97 -8.73
C PHE A 373 16.44 6.26 -8.70
N GLY A 374 16.82 7.53 -8.66
CA GLY A 374 18.22 7.96 -8.61
C GLY A 374 18.80 8.09 -7.18
N ALA A 375 18.04 7.81 -6.14
CA ALA A 375 18.49 8.02 -4.76
C ALA A 375 19.49 6.92 -4.31
N PRO A 376 20.45 7.26 -3.43
CA PRO A 376 21.33 6.26 -2.84
C PRO A 376 20.53 5.32 -1.94
N ASN A 377 20.69 4.00 -2.14
CA ASN A 377 19.98 2.97 -1.37
C ASN A 377 20.93 2.00 -0.62
N ALA A 378 22.25 2.13 -0.80
CA ALA A 378 23.24 1.20 -0.23
C ALA A 378 23.22 1.09 1.30
N HIS A 379 22.72 2.12 1.98
CA HIS A 379 22.64 2.17 3.43
C HIS A 379 21.38 1.51 4.00
N PHE A 380 20.44 1.05 3.16
CA PHE A 380 19.28 0.25 3.56
C PHE A 380 19.71 -1.19 3.82
N ASN A 381 20.46 -1.39 4.90
CA ASN A 381 21.26 -2.58 5.16
C ASN A 381 20.75 -3.43 6.33
N VAL A 382 19.55 -3.15 6.84
CA VAL A 382 18.94 -3.91 7.92
C VAL A 382 17.53 -4.33 7.53
N PRO A 383 17.12 -5.60 7.77
CA PRO A 383 15.74 -6.03 7.54
C PRO A 383 14.75 -5.21 8.36
N ASN A 384 13.67 -4.78 7.71
CA ASN A 384 12.51 -4.29 8.41
C ASN A 384 11.72 -5.47 8.98
N GLN A 385 12.07 -5.90 10.19
CA GLN A 385 11.48 -7.07 10.86
C GLN A 385 9.95 -7.02 10.95
N SER A 386 9.36 -5.82 10.93
CA SER A 386 7.89 -5.68 10.96
C SER A 386 7.18 -6.17 9.69
N LEU A 387 7.91 -6.47 8.62
CA LEU A 387 7.41 -7.06 7.37
C LEU A 387 7.72 -8.56 7.23
N PHE A 388 8.38 -9.15 8.22
CA PHE A 388 8.70 -10.58 8.27
C PHE A 388 8.08 -11.23 9.51
N SER A 389 7.65 -12.49 9.41
CA SER A 389 7.17 -13.27 10.55
C SER A 389 8.31 -13.67 11.48
N TYR A 390 7.97 -14.28 12.62
CA TYR A 390 8.96 -14.82 13.57
C TYR A 390 9.89 -15.86 12.95
N ASP A 391 9.41 -16.65 11.99
CA ASP A 391 10.20 -17.62 11.23
C ASP A 391 10.83 -17.02 9.95
N GLY A 392 10.84 -15.69 9.84
CA GLY A 392 11.51 -14.97 8.77
C GLY A 392 10.78 -15.01 7.42
N LYS A 393 9.46 -15.29 7.39
CA LYS A 393 8.65 -15.29 6.16
C LYS A 393 8.11 -13.91 5.83
N TRP A 394 8.11 -13.58 4.54
CA TRP A 394 7.57 -12.32 4.06
C TRP A 394 6.05 -12.26 4.31
N LEU A 395 5.58 -11.22 5.01
CA LEU A 395 4.20 -11.12 5.49
C LEU A 395 3.21 -10.55 4.46
N GLN A 396 3.68 -10.15 3.27
CA GLN A 396 2.85 -9.53 2.24
C GLN A 396 2.74 -10.41 1.00
N ARG A 397 1.83 -10.06 0.09
CA ARG A 397 1.64 -10.76 -1.18
C ARG A 397 2.79 -10.46 -2.14
N ASP A 398 3.02 -11.34 -3.10
CA ASP A 398 4.01 -11.16 -4.17
C ASP A 398 3.77 -9.89 -4.99
N PHE A 399 2.52 -9.47 -5.18
CA PHE A 399 2.14 -8.27 -5.91
C PHE A 399 1.84 -7.03 -5.05
N ALA A 400 2.07 -7.08 -3.73
CA ALA A 400 1.81 -5.95 -2.85
C ALA A 400 2.54 -4.67 -3.32
N ASP A 401 1.83 -3.55 -3.33
CA ASP A 401 2.31 -2.27 -3.86
C ASP A 401 1.79 -1.11 -3.00
N PRO A 402 2.67 -0.26 -2.41
CA PRO A 402 2.24 0.88 -1.59
C PRO A 402 1.38 1.90 -2.36
N LEU A 403 1.45 1.92 -3.69
CA LEU A 403 0.64 2.81 -4.53
C LEU A 403 -0.88 2.56 -4.39
N GLU A 404 -1.29 1.34 -4.01
CA GLU A 404 -2.71 0.98 -3.90
C GLU A 404 -3.45 1.71 -2.76
N GLY A 405 -2.70 2.19 -1.76
CA GLY A 405 -3.24 2.89 -0.59
C GLY A 405 -3.55 4.37 -0.83
N TRP A 406 -3.19 4.95 -1.97
CA TRP A 406 -3.18 6.39 -2.18
C TRP A 406 -3.74 6.80 -3.54
N ASP A 407 -4.23 8.04 -3.64
CA ASP A 407 -4.69 8.57 -4.91
C ASP A 407 -3.49 8.89 -5.82
N ILE A 408 -3.43 8.23 -6.97
CA ILE A 408 -2.28 8.33 -7.88
C ILE A 408 -2.07 9.75 -8.44
N SER A 409 -3.14 10.53 -8.57
CA SER A 409 -3.05 11.92 -9.04
C SER A 409 -2.43 12.81 -7.97
N GLU A 410 -2.82 12.62 -6.70
CA GLU A 410 -2.17 13.31 -5.57
C GLU A 410 -0.70 12.93 -5.44
N VAL A 411 -0.37 11.64 -5.62
CA VAL A 411 1.00 11.12 -5.57
C VAL A 411 1.89 11.79 -6.62
N ILE A 412 1.46 11.82 -7.88
CA ILE A 412 2.22 12.41 -8.98
C ILE A 412 2.36 13.93 -8.80
N ALA A 413 1.29 14.60 -8.34
CA ALA A 413 1.33 16.05 -8.10
C ALA A 413 2.34 16.41 -7.00
N ALA A 414 2.36 15.67 -5.89
CA ALA A 414 3.34 15.86 -4.83
C ALA A 414 4.77 15.61 -5.35
N GLY A 415 5.01 14.50 -6.06
CA GLY A 415 6.30 14.24 -6.69
C GLY A 415 6.81 15.38 -7.57
N GLY A 416 5.92 15.94 -8.41
CA GLY A 416 6.24 17.09 -9.25
C GLY A 416 6.64 18.35 -8.47
N ALA A 417 6.03 18.59 -7.31
CA ALA A 417 6.39 19.71 -6.42
C ALA A 417 7.82 19.58 -5.87
N HIS A 418 8.35 18.35 -5.78
CA HIS A 418 9.70 18.04 -5.33
C HIS A 418 10.68 17.75 -6.48
N GLY A 419 10.25 17.96 -7.74
CA GLY A 419 11.08 17.79 -8.94
C GLY A 419 11.12 16.38 -9.53
N ALA A 420 10.42 15.41 -8.93
CA ALA A 420 10.25 14.08 -9.50
C ALA A 420 9.41 14.16 -10.79
N GLN A 421 9.70 13.28 -11.74
CA GLN A 421 8.89 13.14 -12.96
C GLN A 421 7.80 12.09 -12.72
N PRO A 422 6.65 12.16 -13.43
CA PRO A 422 5.61 11.13 -13.32
C PRO A 422 6.13 9.71 -13.56
N GLU A 423 7.14 9.55 -14.43
CA GLU A 423 7.82 8.29 -14.69
C GLU A 423 8.48 7.68 -13.46
N ASP A 424 9.00 8.50 -12.54
CA ASP A 424 9.54 8.06 -11.25
C ASP A 424 8.41 7.94 -10.23
N THR A 425 7.52 6.98 -10.45
CA THR A 425 6.31 6.80 -9.64
C THR A 425 6.62 6.55 -8.16
N TYR A 426 7.70 5.82 -7.86
CA TYR A 426 8.12 5.56 -6.47
C TYR A 426 8.86 6.73 -5.84
N GLY A 427 9.56 7.57 -6.63
CA GLY A 427 9.99 8.88 -6.18
C GLY A 427 8.83 9.82 -5.87
N CYS A 428 7.80 9.84 -6.72
CA CYS A 428 6.57 10.59 -6.44
C CYS A 428 5.88 10.08 -5.16
N GLN A 429 5.81 8.76 -4.98
CA GLN A 429 5.26 8.14 -3.76
C GLN A 429 6.08 8.51 -2.52
N TYR A 430 7.40 8.51 -2.60
CA TYR A 430 8.28 8.91 -1.50
C TYR A 430 7.96 10.33 -1.04
N PHE A 431 7.93 11.29 -1.97
CA PHE A 431 7.66 12.70 -1.63
C PHE A 431 6.23 12.91 -1.13
N PHE A 432 5.26 12.27 -1.77
CA PHE A 432 3.87 12.30 -1.30
C PHE A 432 3.75 11.80 0.16
N LEU A 433 4.37 10.66 0.49
CA LEU A 433 4.34 10.11 1.84
C LEU A 433 5.08 11.01 2.82
N SER A 434 6.24 11.55 2.44
CA SER A 434 6.99 12.51 3.25
C SER A 434 6.12 13.71 3.61
N ASP A 435 5.41 14.30 2.65
CA ASP A 435 4.49 15.42 2.90
C ASP A 435 3.33 15.04 3.83
N GLN A 436 2.67 13.91 3.57
CA GLN A 436 1.54 13.46 4.39
C GLN A 436 1.96 13.18 5.84
N LEU A 437 3.11 12.54 6.04
CA LEU A 437 3.62 12.18 7.35
C LEU A 437 4.14 13.41 8.10
N ARG A 438 4.78 14.36 7.41
CA ARG A 438 5.24 15.63 8.01
C ARG A 438 4.04 16.46 8.48
N ASP A 439 2.99 16.57 7.65
CA ASP A 439 1.78 17.28 8.04
C ASP A 439 1.06 16.61 9.21
N PHE A 440 1.01 15.27 9.21
CA PHE A 440 0.40 14.52 10.30
C PHE A 440 1.18 14.68 11.62
N ALA A 441 2.52 14.53 11.60
CA ALA A 441 3.36 14.73 12.78
C ALA A 441 3.19 16.14 13.36
N ARG A 442 3.16 17.17 12.51
CA ARG A 442 2.88 18.55 12.90
C ARG A 442 1.50 18.70 13.54
N ARG A 443 0.48 18.04 12.97
CA ARG A 443 -0.90 18.08 13.46
C ARG A 443 -1.07 17.34 14.78
N LEU A 444 -0.37 16.23 15.02
CA LEU A 444 -0.36 15.57 16.33
C LEU A 444 0.11 16.52 17.44
N ARG A 445 1.09 17.38 17.14
CA ARG A 445 1.60 18.38 18.09
C ARG A 445 0.72 19.61 18.25
N LYS A 446 -0.21 19.86 17.31
CA LYS A 446 -1.06 21.06 17.28
C LYS A 446 -2.49 20.78 17.71
N PHE A 447 -3.09 19.69 17.24
CA PHE A 447 -4.45 19.29 17.55
C PHE A 447 -4.52 18.46 18.82
N LYS A 448 -5.72 18.36 19.38
CA LYS A 448 -6.03 17.49 20.52
C LYS A 448 -6.54 16.16 20.00
N VAL A 449 -5.66 15.17 19.84
CA VAL A 449 -6.02 13.86 19.29
C VAL A 449 -5.77 12.77 20.33
N SER A 450 -6.82 12.05 20.71
CA SER A 450 -6.74 10.88 21.59
C SER A 450 -6.94 9.62 20.75
N PHE A 451 -5.90 8.80 20.60
CA PHE A 451 -6.00 7.48 19.99
C PHE A 451 -6.26 6.42 21.05
N LEU A 452 -7.22 5.53 20.78
CA LEU A 452 -7.25 4.20 21.37
C LEU A 452 -6.91 3.19 20.28
N VAL A 453 -5.90 2.37 20.51
CA VAL A 453 -5.50 1.31 19.57
C VAL A 453 -5.69 -0.06 20.22
N SER A 454 -6.42 -0.97 19.57
CA SER A 454 -6.76 -2.27 20.13
C SER A 454 -6.70 -3.40 19.10
N SER A 455 -6.53 -4.65 19.58
CA SER A 455 -6.51 -5.84 18.73
C SER A 455 -7.61 -6.83 19.12
N PHE A 456 -8.84 -6.59 18.67
CA PHE A 456 -9.98 -7.47 18.96
C PHE A 456 -10.70 -7.90 17.68
N ASP A 457 -11.29 -9.12 17.72
CA ASP A 457 -12.40 -9.45 16.82
C ASP A 457 -13.47 -8.36 16.96
N VAL A 458 -14.01 -7.92 15.83
CA VAL A 458 -14.91 -6.75 15.81
C VAL A 458 -16.18 -6.96 16.64
N ARG A 459 -16.64 -8.20 16.81
CA ARG A 459 -17.82 -8.52 17.64
C ARG A 459 -17.46 -8.56 19.12
N ALA A 460 -16.28 -9.09 19.45
CA ALA A 460 -15.77 -9.03 20.81
C ALA A 460 -15.55 -7.59 21.27
N LEU A 461 -15.02 -6.72 20.39
CA LEU A 461 -14.92 -5.28 20.65
C LEU A 461 -16.29 -4.66 20.93
N CYS A 462 -17.28 -4.93 20.06
CA CYS A 462 -18.64 -4.42 20.25
C CYS A 462 -19.24 -4.87 21.61
N LEU A 463 -19.08 -6.15 21.96
CA LEU A 463 -19.57 -6.68 23.23
C LEU A 463 -18.90 -5.99 24.42
N GLY A 464 -17.56 -5.88 24.41
CA GLY A 464 -16.82 -5.22 25.50
C GLY A 464 -17.17 -3.73 25.65
N ILE A 465 -17.49 -3.02 24.56
CA ILE A 465 -18.02 -1.65 24.65
C ILE A 465 -19.38 -1.66 25.36
N ARG A 466 -20.30 -2.56 25.01
CA ARG A 466 -21.64 -2.65 25.65
C ARG A 466 -21.53 -2.97 27.14
N GLU A 467 -20.62 -3.86 27.50
CA GLU A 467 -20.33 -4.28 28.87
C GLU A 467 -19.47 -3.26 29.64
N ASN A 468 -19.14 -2.12 29.00
CA ASN A 468 -18.37 -1.02 29.58
C ASN A 468 -16.92 -1.39 29.96
N THR A 469 -16.37 -2.46 29.40
CA THR A 469 -15.01 -2.96 29.65
C THR A 469 -13.93 -1.95 29.26
N PHE A 470 -14.21 -1.10 28.26
CA PHE A 470 -13.23 -0.13 27.72
C PHE A 470 -13.39 1.29 28.27
N SER A 471 -14.20 1.48 29.32
CA SER A 471 -14.50 2.81 29.89
C SER A 471 -13.24 3.55 30.33
N ASP A 472 -12.32 2.87 31.02
CA ASP A 472 -11.08 3.46 31.53
C ASP A 472 -10.13 3.89 30.41
N TYR A 473 -10.30 3.31 29.22
CA TYR A 473 -9.54 3.64 28.01
C TYR A 473 -10.20 4.73 27.15
N GLY A 474 -11.32 5.31 27.63
CA GLY A 474 -12.02 6.41 26.97
C GLY A 474 -13.12 5.97 26.00
N ILE A 475 -13.49 4.68 25.99
CA ILE A 475 -14.63 4.16 25.22
C ILE A 475 -15.66 3.53 26.18
N PRO A 476 -16.48 4.35 26.85
CA PRO A 476 -17.57 3.85 27.69
C PRO A 476 -18.70 3.27 26.85
N SER A 477 -19.60 2.49 27.46
CA SER A 477 -20.81 1.96 26.80
C SER A 477 -21.75 3.05 26.26
N SER A 478 -21.64 4.26 26.80
CA SER A 478 -22.36 5.45 26.35
C SER A 478 -21.75 6.13 25.13
N VAL A 479 -20.59 5.67 24.62
CA VAL A 479 -19.89 6.28 23.48
C VAL A 479 -20.80 6.38 22.26
N ARG A 480 -20.70 7.49 21.54
CA ARG A 480 -21.37 7.70 20.26
C ARG A 480 -20.38 8.25 19.26
N PHE A 481 -20.19 7.53 18.17
CA PHE A 481 -19.25 7.88 17.11
C PHE A 481 -19.95 8.72 16.03
N ASP A 482 -19.31 9.82 15.65
CA ASP A 482 -19.72 10.63 14.50
C ASP A 482 -19.41 9.91 13.19
N ARG A 483 -18.39 9.05 13.14
CA ARG A 483 -18.04 8.23 11.98
C ARG A 483 -17.59 6.85 12.43
N ILE A 484 -18.14 5.81 11.81
CA ILE A 484 -17.71 4.41 12.01
C ILE A 484 -17.28 3.85 10.66
N HIS A 485 -15.97 3.76 10.43
CA HIS A 485 -15.39 3.15 9.25
C HIS A 485 -15.18 1.65 9.46
N VAL A 486 -15.79 0.84 8.60
CA VAL A 486 -15.83 -0.62 8.73
C VAL A 486 -15.07 -1.37 7.63
N SER A 487 -14.40 -0.65 6.73
CA SER A 487 -13.66 -1.26 5.61
C SER A 487 -14.56 -2.22 4.80
N ASN A 488 -14.04 -3.36 4.37
CA ASN A 488 -14.72 -4.40 3.62
C ASN A 488 -15.40 -5.50 4.46
N ILE A 489 -15.50 -5.35 5.79
CA ILE A 489 -16.09 -6.39 6.64
C ILE A 489 -17.61 -6.57 6.41
N LEU A 490 -18.22 -5.68 5.63
CA LEU A 490 -19.59 -5.79 5.12
C LEU A 490 -19.77 -6.96 4.13
N ASP A 491 -18.70 -7.39 3.44
CA ASP A 491 -18.74 -8.55 2.55
C ASP A 491 -19.08 -9.82 3.34
N HIS A 492 -19.86 -10.72 2.74
CA HIS A 492 -20.41 -11.92 3.39
C HIS A 492 -19.33 -12.89 3.88
N ASN A 493 -18.19 -12.96 3.20
CA ASN A 493 -17.06 -13.81 3.57
C ASN A 493 -16.24 -13.27 4.78
N TYR A 494 -16.65 -12.14 5.35
CA TYR A 494 -16.14 -11.62 6.61
C TYR A 494 -17.23 -11.62 7.69
N VAL A 495 -17.73 -10.44 8.08
CA VAL A 495 -18.72 -10.29 9.16
C VAL A 495 -20.14 -10.20 8.60
N GLY A 496 -20.28 -9.55 7.44
CA GLY A 496 -21.54 -9.42 6.73
C GLY A 496 -22.41 -8.26 7.21
N ILE A 497 -23.18 -7.70 6.26
CA ILE A 497 -24.00 -6.48 6.45
C ILE A 497 -24.95 -6.54 7.66
N ARG A 498 -25.60 -7.68 7.90
CA ARG A 498 -26.55 -7.83 9.02
C ARG A 498 -25.86 -7.64 10.37
N GLN A 499 -24.74 -8.33 10.56
CA GLN A 499 -24.06 -8.34 11.85
C GLN A 499 -23.39 -7.00 12.09
N VAL A 500 -22.69 -6.44 11.09
CA VAL A 500 -22.05 -5.12 11.18
C VAL A 500 -23.05 -4.03 11.56
N LEU A 501 -24.20 -3.95 10.87
CA LEU A 501 -25.18 -2.90 11.15
C LEU A 501 -25.87 -3.10 12.50
N SER A 502 -26.23 -4.33 12.87
CA SER A 502 -26.83 -4.61 14.19
C SER A 502 -25.87 -4.29 15.35
N ASP A 503 -24.57 -4.56 15.16
CA ASP A 503 -23.57 -4.36 16.21
C ASP A 503 -23.23 -2.90 16.42
N TRP A 504 -23.05 -2.16 15.32
CA TRP A 504 -22.48 -0.82 15.35
C TRP A 504 -23.51 0.32 15.23
N ALA A 505 -24.73 0.05 14.75
CA ALA A 505 -25.80 1.05 14.75
C ALA A 505 -26.08 1.64 16.15
N PRO A 506 -26.07 0.89 17.26
CA PRO A 506 -26.27 1.44 18.61
C PRO A 506 -25.24 2.51 19.01
N PHE A 507 -24.02 2.42 18.48
CA PHE A 507 -22.92 3.35 18.77
C PHE A 507 -22.85 4.54 17.81
N LEU A 508 -23.69 4.59 16.78
CA LEU A 508 -23.72 5.73 15.86
C LEU A 508 -24.37 6.95 16.53
N ALA A 509 -23.73 8.11 16.44
CA ALA A 509 -24.28 9.36 16.98
C ALA A 509 -25.61 9.76 16.35
N GLU A 510 -26.44 10.48 17.10
CA GLU A 510 -27.76 10.97 16.67
C GLU A 510 -27.63 12.34 15.99
N THR A 511 -26.86 12.40 14.89
CA THR A 511 -26.69 13.62 14.09
C THR A 511 -26.99 13.35 12.61
N LYS A 512 -27.26 14.42 11.85
CA LYS A 512 -27.54 14.30 10.40
C LYS A 512 -26.32 13.85 9.59
N SER A 513 -25.12 14.14 10.08
CA SER A 513 -23.86 13.84 9.43
C SER A 513 -23.29 12.47 9.84
N ALA A 514 -23.70 11.93 10.99
CA ALA A 514 -23.18 10.66 11.48
C ALA A 514 -23.43 9.52 10.49
N ALA A 515 -22.39 8.75 10.20
CA ALA A 515 -22.46 7.65 9.24
C ALA A 515 -21.60 6.44 9.64
N ILE A 516 -22.10 5.25 9.34
CA ILE A 516 -21.30 4.04 9.17
C ILE A 516 -20.88 3.98 7.70
N VAL A 517 -19.58 3.95 7.44
CA VAL A 517 -18.99 3.99 6.10
C VAL A 517 -18.19 2.72 5.87
N GLY A 518 -18.41 2.06 4.75
CA GLY A 518 -17.65 0.88 4.36
C GLY A 518 -17.78 0.62 2.87
N TYR A 519 -17.19 -0.49 2.43
CA TYR A 519 -17.23 -0.89 1.03
C TYR A 519 -17.39 -2.40 0.87
N PHE A 520 -17.73 -2.80 -0.35
CA PHE A 520 -17.75 -4.17 -0.80
C PHE A 520 -16.70 -4.32 -1.88
N MET A 521 -15.87 -5.34 -1.77
CA MET A 521 -14.90 -5.69 -2.82
C MET A 521 -14.97 -7.16 -3.23
N ASN A 522 -15.68 -8.01 -2.49
CA ASN A 522 -15.82 -9.43 -2.81
C ASN A 522 -17.22 -9.80 -3.31
N TRP A 523 -18.20 -8.89 -3.20
CA TRP A 523 -19.59 -9.10 -3.63
C TRP A 523 -19.78 -9.61 -5.06
N VAL A 524 -18.86 -9.28 -5.97
CA VAL A 524 -18.91 -9.70 -7.37
C VAL A 524 -18.74 -11.21 -7.57
N ALA A 525 -18.16 -11.92 -6.59
CA ALA A 525 -18.08 -13.38 -6.62
C ALA A 525 -19.46 -14.03 -6.42
N LEU A 526 -20.39 -13.34 -5.74
CA LEU A 526 -21.70 -13.87 -5.36
C LEU A 526 -22.83 -13.37 -6.27
N GLN A 527 -22.61 -12.29 -7.02
CA GLN A 527 -23.65 -11.65 -7.82
C GLN A 527 -23.37 -11.75 -9.32
N LYS A 528 -24.27 -12.43 -10.04
CA LYS A 528 -24.29 -12.43 -11.51
C LYS A 528 -24.34 -10.99 -12.04
N ASN A 529 -23.60 -10.75 -13.13
CA ASN A 529 -23.45 -9.43 -13.75
C ASN A 529 -22.78 -8.37 -12.86
N GLY A 530 -22.12 -8.77 -11.76
CA GLY A 530 -21.31 -7.85 -10.94
C GLY A 530 -20.05 -7.37 -11.64
N ARG A 531 -19.51 -8.16 -12.58
CA ARG A 531 -18.34 -7.84 -13.42
C ARG A 531 -18.77 -7.68 -14.87
N ALA A 532 -18.08 -6.82 -15.60
CA ALA A 532 -18.21 -6.78 -17.05
C ALA A 532 -17.82 -8.13 -17.65
N SER A 533 -16.77 -8.76 -17.12
CA SER A 533 -16.29 -10.07 -17.60
C SER A 533 -17.25 -11.24 -17.34
N SER A 534 -18.21 -11.10 -16.44
CA SER A 534 -19.22 -12.15 -16.14
C SER A 534 -20.57 -11.89 -16.80
N GLN A 535 -20.66 -10.88 -17.66
CA GLN A 535 -21.87 -10.53 -18.38
C GLN A 535 -22.20 -11.58 -19.46
N THR A 536 -23.43 -12.08 -19.44
CA THR A 536 -23.91 -13.06 -20.42
C THR A 536 -24.57 -12.42 -21.65
N SER A 537 -24.95 -11.14 -21.55
CA SER A 537 -25.54 -10.39 -22.65
C SER A 537 -24.46 -9.87 -23.62
N SER A 538 -24.44 -10.44 -24.83
CA SER A 538 -23.57 -10.00 -25.92
C SER A 538 -23.82 -8.56 -26.34
N SER A 539 -25.05 -8.05 -26.21
CA SER A 539 -25.36 -6.65 -26.55
C SER A 539 -24.79 -5.66 -25.54
N VAL A 540 -24.76 -6.01 -24.25
CA VAL A 540 -24.11 -5.17 -23.22
C VAL A 540 -22.62 -5.11 -23.46
N ILE A 541 -21.96 -6.25 -23.68
CA ILE A 541 -20.52 -6.29 -23.97
C ILE A 541 -20.20 -5.57 -25.27
N GLY A 542 -21.00 -5.79 -26.33
CA GLY A 542 -20.87 -5.07 -27.59
C GLY A 542 -20.97 -3.56 -27.42
N GLY A 543 -21.94 -3.07 -26.65
CA GLY A 543 -22.08 -1.64 -26.35
C GLY A 543 -20.90 -1.05 -25.57
N LEU A 544 -20.33 -1.79 -24.62
CA LEU A 544 -19.11 -1.36 -23.90
C LEU A 544 -17.90 -1.28 -24.85
N VAL A 545 -17.73 -2.28 -25.71
CA VAL A 545 -16.66 -2.32 -26.72
C VAL A 545 -16.82 -1.16 -27.71
N ASP A 546 -18.03 -0.91 -28.22
CA ASP A 546 -18.31 0.20 -29.13
C ASP A 546 -18.02 1.55 -28.49
N LYS A 547 -18.42 1.74 -27.22
CA LYS A 547 -18.11 2.94 -26.44
C LYS A 547 -16.61 3.15 -26.32
N LEU A 548 -15.85 2.11 -25.93
CA LEU A 548 -14.40 2.19 -25.81
C LEU A 548 -13.72 2.46 -27.16
N LYS A 549 -14.23 1.87 -28.25
CA LYS A 549 -13.74 2.12 -29.61
C LYS A 549 -13.96 3.57 -30.03
N GLN A 550 -15.14 4.12 -29.78
CA GLN A 550 -15.44 5.53 -30.08
C GLN A 550 -14.55 6.50 -29.27
N GLN A 551 -14.14 6.09 -28.07
CA GLN A 551 -13.22 6.85 -27.22
C GLN A 551 -11.74 6.63 -27.55
N GLY A 552 -11.40 5.76 -28.53
CA GLY A 552 -10.00 5.41 -28.82
C GLY A 552 -9.31 4.61 -27.71
N ARG A 553 -10.08 3.98 -26.81
CA ARG A 553 -9.61 3.29 -25.60
C ARG A 553 -9.72 1.77 -25.67
N LEU A 554 -10.08 1.24 -26.85
CA LEU A 554 -10.16 -0.21 -27.06
C LEU A 554 -8.75 -0.82 -27.12
N THR A 555 -8.45 -1.68 -26.15
CA THR A 555 -7.15 -2.35 -26.05
C THR A 555 -6.96 -3.31 -27.22
N GLY A 556 -5.80 -3.26 -27.88
CA GLY A 556 -5.46 -4.18 -28.97
C GLY A 556 -6.17 -3.89 -30.29
N GLN A 557 -6.79 -2.72 -30.46
CA GLN A 557 -7.47 -2.33 -31.70
C GLN A 557 -6.60 -2.53 -32.95
N ASN A 558 -5.33 -2.12 -32.91
CA ASN A 558 -4.38 -2.30 -34.01
C ASN A 558 -4.04 -3.77 -34.30
N LEU A 559 -4.08 -4.65 -33.29
CA LEU A 559 -3.86 -6.09 -33.45
C LEU A 559 -5.10 -6.79 -34.04
N LEU A 560 -6.30 -6.31 -33.70
CA LEU A 560 -7.57 -6.81 -34.23
C LEU A 560 -7.85 -6.34 -35.66
N GLU A 561 -7.32 -5.18 -36.05
CA GLU A 561 -7.49 -4.59 -37.39
C GLU A 561 -6.50 -5.13 -38.44
N ASN A 562 -5.41 -5.78 -38.01
CA ASN A 562 -4.45 -6.41 -38.91
C ASN A 562 -5.00 -7.72 -39.50
N LYS A 563 -5.69 -7.62 -40.65
CA LYS A 563 -6.32 -8.76 -41.36
C LYS A 563 -5.34 -9.85 -41.82
N ASN A 564 -4.02 -9.61 -41.76
CA ASN A 564 -3.01 -10.51 -42.32
C ASN A 564 -2.37 -11.46 -41.28
N ALA A 565 -2.73 -11.38 -39.99
CA ALA A 565 -2.25 -12.30 -38.97
C ALA A 565 -3.32 -12.55 -37.90
N LEU A 566 -3.69 -13.82 -37.68
CA LEU A 566 -4.54 -14.18 -36.54
C LEU A 566 -3.72 -14.03 -35.24
N PRO A 567 -4.27 -13.41 -34.18
CA PRO A 567 -3.57 -13.29 -32.89
C PRO A 567 -3.24 -14.68 -32.33
N ASN A 568 -2.03 -14.88 -31.83
CA ASN A 568 -1.68 -16.12 -31.15
C ASN A 568 -2.29 -16.17 -29.73
N PHE A 569 -2.19 -17.32 -29.04
CA PHE A 569 -2.74 -17.45 -27.67
C PHE A 569 -2.15 -16.44 -26.68
N GLY A 570 -0.88 -16.07 -26.84
CA GLY A 570 -0.24 -15.08 -26.00
C GLY A 570 -0.81 -13.67 -26.23
N ASP A 571 -0.99 -13.28 -27.49
CA ASP A 571 -1.62 -12.00 -27.87
C ASP A 571 -3.06 -11.91 -27.36
N LEU A 572 -3.83 -12.99 -27.51
CA LEU A 572 -5.21 -13.06 -26.98
C LEU A 572 -5.23 -12.94 -25.46
N GLY A 573 -4.32 -13.62 -24.76
CA GLY A 573 -4.19 -13.51 -23.30
C GLY A 573 -3.85 -12.09 -22.84
N MET A 574 -2.96 -11.41 -23.57
CA MET A 574 -2.61 -10.01 -23.32
C MET A 574 -3.79 -9.06 -23.54
N ILE A 575 -4.49 -9.20 -24.67
CA ILE A 575 -5.68 -8.37 -25.00
C ILE A 575 -6.78 -8.58 -23.95
N MET A 576 -7.08 -9.83 -23.60
CA MET A 576 -8.10 -10.16 -22.60
C MET A 576 -7.80 -9.50 -21.26
N TYR A 577 -6.55 -9.63 -20.79
CA TYR A 577 -6.17 -9.04 -19.51
C TYR A 577 -6.23 -7.51 -19.55
N LEU A 578 -5.59 -6.87 -20.52
CA LEU A 578 -5.51 -5.42 -20.60
C LEU A 578 -6.87 -4.77 -20.87
N SER A 579 -7.82 -5.49 -21.49
CA SER A 579 -9.20 -5.02 -21.68
C SER A 579 -10.04 -5.08 -20.41
N THR A 580 -9.70 -5.96 -19.46
CA THR A 580 -10.53 -6.20 -18.26
C THR A 580 -10.73 -4.93 -17.42
N PRO A 581 -9.69 -4.26 -16.88
CA PRO A 581 -9.90 -3.07 -16.03
C PRO A 581 -10.56 -1.92 -16.80
N THR A 582 -10.28 -1.81 -18.11
CA THR A 582 -10.91 -0.83 -19.00
C THR A 582 -12.42 -1.07 -19.13
N LEU A 583 -12.84 -2.31 -19.35
CA LEU A 583 -14.26 -2.70 -19.41
C LEU A 583 -14.94 -2.50 -18.07
N GLU A 584 -14.30 -2.93 -16.98
CA GLU A 584 -14.86 -2.77 -15.64
C GLU A 584 -15.08 -1.28 -15.34
N ALA A 585 -14.11 -0.40 -15.58
CA ALA A 585 -14.21 1.04 -15.32
C ALA A 585 -15.42 1.70 -15.99
N VAL A 586 -15.76 1.30 -17.22
CA VAL A 586 -16.90 1.88 -17.97
C VAL A 586 -18.21 1.09 -17.82
N TYR A 587 -18.20 -0.03 -17.10
CA TYR A 587 -19.37 -0.86 -16.85
C TYR A 587 -20.17 -0.35 -15.64
N ASP A 588 -21.46 -0.12 -15.85
CA ASP A 588 -22.43 0.14 -14.79
C ASP A 588 -22.97 -1.16 -14.22
N ASN A 589 -22.47 -1.54 -13.04
CA ASN A 589 -22.97 -2.68 -12.27
C ASN A 589 -23.91 -2.28 -11.12
N SER A 590 -24.38 -1.03 -11.05
CA SER A 590 -25.19 -0.49 -9.94
C SER A 590 -26.47 -1.29 -9.71
N LYS A 591 -27.15 -1.72 -10.78
CA LYS A 591 -28.35 -2.57 -10.73
C LYS A 591 -28.04 -3.96 -10.16
N ALA A 592 -26.92 -4.55 -10.55
CA ALA A 592 -26.46 -5.82 -10.00
C ALA A 592 -26.14 -5.68 -8.51
N PHE A 593 -25.47 -4.59 -8.12
CA PHE A 593 -25.16 -4.31 -6.72
C PHE A 593 -26.43 -4.07 -5.87
N ALA A 594 -27.41 -3.34 -6.39
CA ALA A 594 -28.70 -3.16 -5.72
C ALA A 594 -29.44 -4.50 -5.53
N THR A 595 -29.37 -5.38 -6.52
CA THR A 595 -29.93 -6.74 -6.45
C THR A 595 -29.21 -7.57 -5.40
N PHE A 596 -27.88 -7.50 -5.35
CA PHE A 596 -27.07 -8.14 -4.32
C PHE A 596 -27.48 -7.69 -2.92
N LEU A 597 -27.54 -6.38 -2.66
CA LEU A 597 -27.95 -5.86 -1.35
C LEU A 597 -29.37 -6.29 -0.95
N LYS A 598 -30.30 -6.32 -1.91
CA LYS A 598 -31.67 -6.82 -1.69
C LYS A 598 -31.66 -8.30 -1.30
N ASN A 599 -30.88 -9.13 -2.00
CA ASN A 599 -30.74 -10.55 -1.71
C ASN A 599 -30.06 -10.82 -0.36
N GLN A 600 -29.20 -9.90 0.10
CA GLN A 600 -28.63 -9.91 1.46
C GLN A 600 -29.63 -9.42 2.54
N GLY A 601 -30.87 -9.10 2.17
CA GLY A 601 -31.93 -8.71 3.11
C GLY A 601 -31.79 -7.29 3.67
N LEU A 602 -31.13 -6.38 2.94
CA LEU A 602 -30.82 -5.04 3.44
C LEU A 602 -32.05 -4.26 3.93
N ASP A 603 -33.17 -4.30 3.22
CA ASP A 603 -34.37 -3.54 3.61
C ASP A 603 -34.91 -3.93 4.99
N THR A 604 -34.81 -5.21 5.36
CA THR A 604 -35.19 -5.68 6.69
C THR A 604 -34.17 -5.24 7.73
N ILE A 605 -32.87 -5.36 7.43
CA ILE A 605 -31.79 -4.93 8.33
C ILE A 605 -31.89 -3.43 8.64
N LEU A 606 -32.14 -2.59 7.63
CA LEU A 606 -32.29 -1.14 7.80
C LEU A 606 -33.47 -0.79 8.70
N ARG A 607 -34.62 -1.48 8.55
CA ARG A 607 -35.79 -1.29 9.44
C ARG A 607 -35.48 -1.69 10.88
N GLU A 608 -34.84 -2.83 11.09
CA GLU A 608 -34.50 -3.35 12.43
C GLU A 608 -33.47 -2.45 13.14
N THR A 609 -32.47 -1.96 12.41
CA THR A 609 -31.38 -1.12 12.94
C THR A 609 -31.74 0.37 13.00
N LYS A 610 -32.91 0.77 12.49
CA LYS A 610 -33.35 2.17 12.34
C LYS A 610 -32.35 3.02 11.56
N LEU A 611 -31.77 2.42 10.52
CA LEU A 611 -30.86 3.07 9.59
C LEU A 611 -31.51 3.23 8.22
N LYS A 612 -30.93 4.08 7.40
CA LYS A 612 -31.17 4.14 5.95
C LYS A 612 -29.84 4.20 5.22
N LYS A 613 -29.80 3.61 4.03
CA LYS A 613 -28.67 3.80 3.10
C LYS A 613 -28.77 5.19 2.49
N ARG A 614 -27.73 6.00 2.64
CA ARG A 614 -27.65 7.33 2.04
C ARG A 614 -27.58 7.18 0.52
N GLN A 615 -28.40 7.97 -0.20
CA GLN A 615 -28.44 7.92 -1.67
C GLN A 615 -27.41 8.86 -2.30
N ARG A 616 -27.23 10.04 -1.70
CA ARG A 616 -26.19 11.01 -2.10
C ARG A 616 -25.12 11.03 -1.03
N HIS A 617 -23.95 10.52 -1.37
CA HIS A 617 -22.84 10.42 -0.43
C HIS A 617 -22.22 11.79 -0.12
N THR A 618 -21.64 11.90 1.07
CA THR A 618 -20.93 13.10 1.53
C THR A 618 -19.55 12.81 2.09
N ILE A 619 -19.13 11.54 2.17
CA ILE A 619 -17.84 11.12 2.70
C ILE A 619 -17.01 10.49 1.56
N VAL A 620 -17.56 9.47 0.90
CA VAL A 620 -16.87 8.70 -0.15
C VAL A 620 -17.80 8.47 -1.35
N PRO A 621 -17.36 8.60 -2.61
CA PRO A 621 -18.23 8.33 -3.76
C PRO A 621 -18.71 6.88 -3.78
N HIS A 622 -19.85 6.58 -4.44
CA HIS A 622 -20.36 5.20 -4.60
C HIS A 622 -19.34 4.26 -5.25
N ARG A 623 -18.41 4.82 -6.03
CA ARG A 623 -17.36 4.13 -6.78
C ARG A 623 -16.11 5.01 -6.85
N LEU A 624 -14.93 4.39 -6.83
CA LEU A 624 -13.65 5.11 -7.04
C LEU A 624 -13.66 5.86 -8.38
N GLY A 625 -13.12 7.08 -8.38
CA GLY A 625 -13.05 7.97 -9.54
C GLY A 625 -14.38 8.61 -9.97
N ALA A 626 -15.52 8.26 -9.36
CA ALA A 626 -16.79 8.95 -9.61
C ALA A 626 -16.91 10.22 -8.76
N PRO A 627 -17.69 11.22 -9.18
CA PRO A 627 -18.00 12.39 -8.35
C PRO A 627 -18.63 12.00 -7.02
N LEU A 628 -18.24 12.66 -5.92
CA LEU A 628 -18.75 12.39 -4.57
C LEU A 628 -20.29 12.41 -4.48
N HIS A 629 -20.93 13.35 -5.16
CA HIS A 629 -22.39 13.50 -5.17
C HIS A 629 -23.08 12.79 -6.35
N GLY A 630 -22.33 11.98 -7.11
CA GLY A 630 -22.87 11.16 -8.18
C GLY A 630 -23.93 10.18 -7.69
N SER A 631 -24.83 9.79 -8.59
CA SER A 631 -25.76 8.70 -8.35
C SER A 631 -25.04 7.34 -8.39
N PRO A 632 -25.64 6.25 -7.87
CA PRO A 632 -25.02 4.92 -7.87
C PRO A 632 -24.58 4.41 -9.26
N GLU A 633 -25.26 4.83 -10.33
CA GLU A 633 -24.96 4.51 -11.72
C GLU A 633 -23.88 5.42 -12.37
N THR A 634 -23.44 6.47 -11.66
CA THR A 634 -22.42 7.39 -12.16
C THR A 634 -21.08 6.65 -12.31
N LEU A 635 -20.51 6.74 -13.51
CA LEU A 635 -19.23 6.12 -13.84
C LEU A 635 -18.05 7.00 -13.40
N PRO A 636 -16.83 6.43 -13.29
CA PRO A 636 -15.62 7.21 -13.05
C PRO A 636 -15.38 8.25 -14.15
N GLU A 637 -14.85 9.41 -13.75
CA GLU A 637 -14.48 10.50 -14.66
C GLU A 637 -12.97 10.56 -14.81
N PHE A 638 -12.51 10.67 -16.06
CA PHE A 638 -11.10 10.82 -16.42
C PHE A 638 -10.96 12.06 -17.28
N LEU A 639 -10.15 13.02 -16.84
CA LEU A 639 -10.04 14.34 -17.46
C LEU A 639 -9.37 14.30 -18.83
N ASP A 640 -8.44 13.36 -19.01
CA ASP A 640 -7.58 13.22 -20.18
C ASP A 640 -7.03 11.79 -20.27
N ASP A 641 -6.19 11.52 -21.27
CA ASP A 641 -5.58 10.20 -21.47
C ASP A 641 -4.49 9.90 -20.43
N THR A 642 -3.87 10.92 -19.84
CA THR A 642 -2.87 10.79 -18.79
C THR A 642 -3.52 10.27 -17.49
N SER A 643 -4.59 10.92 -17.03
CA SER A 643 -5.40 10.48 -15.89
C SER A 643 -6.03 9.12 -16.13
N TRP A 644 -6.52 8.84 -17.35
CA TRP A 644 -6.96 7.50 -17.72
C TRP A 644 -5.85 6.47 -17.53
N TYR A 645 -4.65 6.71 -18.07
CA TYR A 645 -3.51 5.81 -17.92
C TYR A 645 -3.14 5.62 -16.43
N HIS A 646 -3.06 6.71 -15.66
CA HIS A 646 -2.72 6.65 -14.23
C HIS A 646 -3.71 5.78 -13.46
N TYR A 647 -5.02 5.96 -13.67
CA TYR A 647 -6.00 5.18 -12.94
C TYR A 647 -6.18 3.74 -13.47
N ILE A 648 -6.14 3.53 -14.79
CA ILE A 648 -6.44 2.21 -15.39
C ILE A 648 -5.22 1.28 -15.43
N ARG A 649 -4.01 1.84 -15.51
CA ARG A 649 -2.76 1.08 -15.67
C ARG A 649 -1.84 1.17 -14.47
N LEU A 650 -1.63 2.37 -13.94
CA LEU A 650 -0.68 2.60 -12.86
C LEU A 650 -1.30 2.25 -11.49
N SER A 651 -2.53 2.70 -11.24
CA SER A 651 -3.30 2.32 -10.06
C SER A 651 -4.02 0.99 -10.32
N ARG A 652 -3.84 0.00 -9.44
CA ARG A 652 -4.37 -1.36 -9.64
C ARG A 652 -5.79 -1.52 -9.11
N ILE A 653 -6.61 -0.52 -9.32
CA ILE A 653 -8.00 -0.50 -8.89
C ILE A 653 -8.78 -1.56 -9.67
N SER A 654 -9.60 -2.35 -8.96
CA SER A 654 -10.37 -3.41 -9.59
C SER A 654 -11.67 -2.93 -10.26
N TRP A 655 -12.11 -1.73 -9.88
CA TRP A 655 -13.25 -0.95 -10.41
C TRP A 655 -14.64 -1.48 -10.03
N TYR A 656 -14.72 -2.62 -9.37
CA TYR A 656 -15.97 -3.17 -8.86
C TYR A 656 -16.20 -2.89 -7.37
N GLU A 657 -15.28 -2.20 -6.68
CA GLU A 657 -15.50 -1.74 -5.31
C GLU A 657 -16.76 -0.85 -5.25
N ARG A 658 -17.62 -1.08 -4.25
CA ARG A 658 -18.82 -0.27 -4.04
C ARG A 658 -18.88 0.22 -2.61
N TYR A 659 -18.95 1.54 -2.46
CA TYR A 659 -19.00 2.19 -1.17
C TYR A 659 -20.44 2.40 -0.74
N VAL A 660 -20.67 2.40 0.57
CA VAL A 660 -21.97 2.64 1.17
C VAL A 660 -21.82 3.53 2.41
N GLU A 661 -22.79 4.42 2.59
CA GLU A 661 -22.94 5.22 3.80
C GLU A 661 -24.30 4.89 4.43
N PHE A 662 -24.31 4.38 5.66
CA PHE A 662 -25.53 4.14 6.43
C PHE A 662 -25.68 5.21 7.52
N VAL A 663 -26.86 5.79 7.60
CA VAL A 663 -27.17 6.90 8.51
C VAL A 663 -28.47 6.63 9.27
N ARG A 664 -28.74 7.38 10.32
CA ARG A 664 -30.02 7.29 11.04
C ARG A 664 -31.21 7.56 10.09
N ALA A 665 -32.24 6.72 10.21
CA ALA A 665 -33.45 6.78 9.39
C ALA A 665 -34.21 8.10 9.56
#